data_AF-A0A4R7SR39-F1
#
_entry.id   AF-A0A4R7SR39-F1
#
_cell.length_a   1.000
_cell.length_b   1.000
_cell.length_c   1.000
_cell.angle_alpha   90.00
_cell.angle_beta   90.00
_cell.angle_gamma   90.00
#
_symmetry.space_group_name_H-M   'P 1'
#
loop_
_entity.id
_entity.type
_entity.pdbx_description
1 polymer ?
#
loop_
_entity_poly.entity_id
_entity_poly.type
_entity_poly.pdbx_seq_one_letter_code
_entity_poly.pdbx_strand_id
1 'polypeptide(L)'
;MTILFLDANADTRGPRSEALRQQAEWTVHSVASVSEARSWISRADNLDLLITEAIPAASGETGFNLRDAVLGRYPQAKVLFTTRYDLTGFESQIAGWPVLLDAPYTEAKLVTKAQAALKMPPPPQCVELPPFLAPGTMLGNYQVQDRLTQETESETYRAIQVTVQRPVAMVLLRPDLLSQPEAVQGFKERERLKASISHPRIAPLYEAGSVNGLIFYTRELPRGRNLEEMQAANEHLSEKKIAEMLFGVAEAMQYAVERGYHHRRLYARDIYLDAENQASIVNIFRPASSRPRVAQEEVAALLELVQPLASEGKARGLLATLADGGHDWSGLLEALDDVRDAMRERSIMRRIEAEEGSSASRRPTPWWVWAAAAAALAAVFGLGNLVGTATPSGTTMMEQEMVAIPAGPFIYQKKQTRNLPAFWISKHEVTIGQYNEFLKALEQSATPASFDHPDQPKSKSGHAPAKWTDTYAAAKAGATYNGQPMSLNTPVTQVDWWDAYAFAKWKGQRLPTEEEWEKAARGELGLPFPWGSKINKEAANLGDDYDANGKGGGKDGYNLWAPVDRKSLDVSPYGVCDMAGNVSEWTASEMTGAPWPSHPDYPDLRVPVVRGGHFALKTSQDLLTSRFFAESAMETSLARGFRTASDQAPSAGK
;
A
#
# COMPACT_ATOMS: atom_id res chain seq x y z
N MET A 1 -39.40 -5.39 -47.80
CA MET A 1 -38.69 -4.65 -46.74
C MET A 1 -38.82 -5.41 -45.44
N THR A 2 -37.71 -5.80 -44.84
CA THR A 2 -37.67 -6.48 -43.55
C THR A 2 -37.68 -5.44 -42.43
N ILE A 3 -38.64 -5.55 -41.52
CA ILE A 3 -38.85 -4.61 -40.42
C ILE A 3 -38.78 -5.38 -39.10
N LEU A 4 -37.97 -4.87 -38.18
CA LEU A 4 -37.93 -5.34 -36.79
C LEU A 4 -38.67 -4.33 -35.92
N PHE A 5 -39.78 -4.75 -35.32
CA PHE A 5 -40.65 -3.92 -34.49
C PHE A 5 -40.61 -4.38 -33.02
N LEU A 6 -40.03 -3.55 -32.16
CA LEU A 6 -40.00 -3.74 -30.72
C LEU A 6 -41.03 -2.81 -30.05
N ASP A 7 -41.98 -3.41 -29.35
CA ASP A 7 -42.92 -2.71 -28.45
C ASP A 7 -43.07 -3.57 -27.18
N ALA A 8 -42.64 -3.03 -26.05
CA ALA A 8 -42.66 -3.78 -24.79
C ALA A 8 -44.08 -3.94 -24.26
N ASN A 9 -45.01 -3.08 -24.68
CA ASN A 9 -46.41 -3.14 -24.24
C ASN A 9 -47.19 -4.18 -25.06
N ALA A 10 -47.61 -5.26 -24.41
CA ALA A 10 -48.36 -6.33 -25.04
C ALA A 10 -49.70 -5.88 -25.64
N ASP A 11 -50.38 -4.92 -24.99
CA ASP A 11 -51.71 -4.44 -25.40
C ASP A 11 -51.65 -3.66 -26.71
N THR A 12 -50.55 -2.95 -26.96
CA THR A 12 -50.36 -2.15 -28.18
C THR A 12 -49.54 -2.87 -29.25
N ARG A 13 -48.63 -3.78 -28.86
CA ARG A 13 -47.75 -4.49 -29.80
C ARG A 13 -48.54 -5.29 -30.84
N GLY A 14 -49.58 -6.01 -30.43
CA GLY A 14 -50.39 -6.85 -31.33
C GLY A 14 -51.00 -6.03 -32.48
N PRO A 15 -51.93 -5.09 -32.18
CA PRO A 15 -52.58 -4.26 -33.20
C PRO A 15 -51.61 -3.48 -34.08
N ARG A 16 -50.55 -2.92 -33.50
CA ARG A 16 -49.52 -2.16 -34.24
C ARG A 16 -48.70 -3.04 -35.17
N SER A 17 -48.28 -4.22 -34.72
CA SER A 17 -47.55 -5.16 -35.57
C SER A 17 -48.41 -5.62 -36.75
N GLU A 18 -49.71 -5.79 -36.55
CA GLU A 18 -50.64 -6.19 -37.59
C GLU A 18 -50.85 -5.08 -38.63
N ALA A 19 -51.02 -3.84 -38.19
CA ALA A 19 -51.12 -2.69 -39.09
C ALA A 19 -49.87 -2.50 -39.96
N LEU A 20 -48.68 -2.79 -39.41
CA LEU A 20 -47.43 -2.80 -40.18
C LEU A 20 -47.42 -3.97 -41.20
N ARG A 21 -47.90 -5.17 -40.83
CA ARG A 21 -47.97 -6.34 -41.74
C ARG A 21 -48.93 -6.19 -42.90
N GLN A 22 -49.97 -5.34 -42.75
CA GLN A 22 -50.92 -5.06 -43.83
C GLN A 22 -50.30 -4.28 -45.00
N GLN A 23 -49.07 -3.79 -44.88
CA GLN A 23 -48.35 -3.18 -45.99
C GLN A 23 -47.79 -4.26 -46.92
N ALA A 24 -48.19 -4.23 -48.20
CA ALA A 24 -47.97 -5.31 -49.17
C ALA A 24 -46.50 -5.72 -49.41
N GLU A 25 -45.53 -4.91 -48.96
CA GLU A 25 -44.10 -5.15 -49.16
C GLU A 25 -43.32 -5.29 -47.85
N TRP A 26 -43.99 -5.41 -46.69
CA TRP A 26 -43.33 -5.40 -45.38
C TRP A 26 -43.35 -6.77 -44.71
N THR A 27 -42.17 -7.30 -44.44
CA THR A 27 -41.97 -8.49 -43.60
C THR A 27 -41.68 -8.02 -42.18
N VAL A 28 -42.69 -8.07 -41.29
CA VAL A 28 -42.59 -7.51 -39.94
C VAL A 28 -42.36 -8.60 -38.89
N HIS A 29 -41.19 -8.54 -38.26
CA HIS A 29 -40.85 -9.33 -37.09
C HIS A 29 -41.12 -8.49 -35.83
N SER A 30 -42.05 -8.95 -35.00
CA SER A 30 -42.40 -8.25 -33.76
C SER A 30 -41.82 -8.97 -32.55
N VAL A 31 -41.20 -8.21 -31.65
CA VAL A 31 -40.51 -8.72 -30.45
C VAL A 31 -40.93 -7.94 -29.22
N ALA A 32 -40.86 -8.59 -28.06
CA ALA A 32 -41.26 -7.99 -26.78
C ALA A 32 -40.12 -7.34 -26.02
N SER A 33 -38.87 -7.69 -26.34
CA SER A 33 -37.70 -7.30 -25.57
C SER A 33 -36.47 -7.06 -26.45
N VAL A 34 -35.52 -6.28 -25.92
CA VAL A 34 -34.21 -6.04 -26.57
C VAL A 34 -33.42 -7.34 -26.75
N SER A 35 -33.53 -8.28 -25.80
CA SER A 35 -32.89 -9.59 -25.88
C SER A 35 -33.42 -10.42 -27.05
N GLU A 36 -34.74 -10.47 -27.24
CA GLU A 36 -35.36 -11.13 -28.40
C GLU A 36 -34.95 -10.45 -29.71
N ALA A 37 -34.91 -9.12 -29.74
CA ALA A 37 -34.46 -8.36 -30.90
C ALA A 37 -33.02 -8.76 -31.29
N ARG A 38 -32.09 -8.82 -30.32
CA ARG A 38 -30.70 -9.26 -30.56
C ARG A 38 -30.61 -10.71 -31.06
N SER A 39 -31.40 -11.62 -30.49
CA SER A 39 -31.46 -13.02 -30.93
C SER A 39 -31.99 -13.18 -32.36
N TRP A 40 -32.88 -12.29 -32.80
CA TRP A 40 -33.33 -12.24 -34.18
C TRP A 40 -32.26 -11.64 -35.10
N ILE A 41 -31.69 -10.50 -34.72
CA ILE A 41 -30.65 -9.79 -35.48
C ILE A 41 -29.44 -10.69 -35.76
N SER A 42 -29.02 -11.53 -34.81
CA SER A 42 -27.87 -12.43 -34.99
C SER A 42 -28.06 -13.47 -36.10
N ARG A 43 -29.30 -13.77 -36.47
CA ARG A 43 -29.67 -14.78 -37.48
C ARG A 43 -30.24 -14.20 -38.76
N ALA A 44 -30.62 -12.92 -38.76
CA ALA A 44 -31.24 -12.28 -39.92
C ALA A 44 -30.20 -11.96 -41.01
N ASP A 45 -30.62 -12.11 -42.26
CA ASP A 45 -29.78 -11.83 -43.43
C ASP A 45 -29.83 -10.35 -43.84
N ASN A 46 -30.98 -9.69 -43.63
CA ASN A 46 -31.18 -8.27 -43.92
C ASN A 46 -32.11 -7.59 -42.91
N LEU A 47 -32.03 -6.26 -42.85
CA LEU A 47 -32.94 -5.42 -42.11
C LEU A 47 -33.01 -4.04 -42.78
N ASP A 48 -34.22 -3.60 -43.13
CA ASP A 48 -34.45 -2.30 -43.78
C ASP A 48 -34.85 -1.21 -42.76
N LEU A 49 -35.64 -1.57 -41.75
CA LEU A 49 -36.10 -0.64 -40.71
C LEU A 49 -36.14 -1.30 -39.33
N LEU A 50 -35.49 -0.67 -38.36
CA LEU A 50 -35.70 -0.89 -36.93
C LEU A 50 -36.73 0.11 -36.41
N ILE A 51 -37.78 -0.39 -35.76
CA ILE A 51 -38.71 0.42 -34.97
C ILE A 51 -38.55 -0.01 -33.51
N THR A 52 -38.10 0.88 -32.64
CA THR A 52 -37.83 0.54 -31.23
C THR A 52 -38.23 1.68 -30.29
N GLU A 53 -38.69 1.31 -29.10
CA GLU A 53 -38.79 2.26 -27.99
C GLU A 53 -37.40 2.81 -27.64
N ALA A 54 -37.26 4.13 -27.53
CA ALA A 54 -36.01 4.79 -27.16
C ALA A 54 -35.57 4.38 -25.74
N ILE A 55 -36.51 4.37 -24.80
CA ILE A 55 -36.31 3.96 -23.41
C ILE A 55 -37.41 2.95 -23.05
N PRO A 56 -37.21 1.63 -23.25
CA PRO A 56 -38.17 0.61 -22.87
C PRO A 56 -38.24 0.44 -21.35
N ALA A 57 -39.46 0.31 -20.80
CA ALA A 57 -39.75 0.46 -19.37
C ALA A 57 -39.23 -0.64 -18.41
N ALA A 58 -38.31 -1.53 -18.81
CA ALA A 58 -37.88 -2.64 -17.95
C ALA A 58 -36.53 -3.29 -18.28
N SER A 59 -35.66 -2.68 -19.10
CA SER A 59 -34.34 -3.24 -19.40
C SER A 59 -33.24 -2.21 -19.16
N GLY A 60 -32.14 -2.63 -18.55
CA GLY A 60 -30.90 -1.83 -18.48
C GLY A 60 -30.26 -1.54 -19.85
N GLU A 61 -30.89 -1.98 -20.95
CA GLU A 61 -30.53 -1.67 -22.33
C GLU A 61 -31.60 -0.78 -22.98
N THR A 62 -31.14 0.27 -23.67
CA THR A 62 -31.98 1.27 -24.35
C THR A 62 -32.18 0.95 -25.82
N GLY A 63 -33.19 1.55 -26.46
CA GLY A 63 -33.35 1.48 -27.92
C GLY A 63 -32.16 2.04 -28.68
N PHE A 64 -31.38 2.94 -28.07
CA PHE A 64 -30.14 3.46 -28.64
C PHE A 64 -29.08 2.37 -28.78
N ASN A 65 -28.94 1.50 -27.79
CA ASN A 65 -28.00 0.36 -27.86
C ASN A 65 -28.42 -0.64 -28.94
N LEU A 66 -29.73 -0.80 -29.17
CA LEU A 66 -30.25 -1.65 -30.23
C LEU A 66 -30.05 -1.03 -31.62
N ARG A 67 -30.22 0.28 -31.77
CA ARG A 67 -29.86 1.03 -32.99
C ARG A 67 -28.40 0.77 -33.35
N ASP A 68 -27.48 0.94 -32.41
CA ASP A 68 -26.04 0.79 -32.66
C ASP A 68 -25.68 -0.63 -33.11
N ALA A 69 -26.29 -1.63 -32.47
CA ALA A 69 -26.13 -3.03 -32.86
C ALA A 69 -26.67 -3.32 -34.27
N VAL A 70 -27.82 -2.74 -34.62
CA VAL A 70 -28.42 -2.86 -35.96
C VAL A 70 -27.55 -2.19 -37.01
N LEU A 71 -27.10 -0.94 -36.79
CA LEU A 71 -26.30 -0.22 -37.77
C LEU A 71 -24.91 -0.83 -37.95
N GLY A 72 -24.35 -1.45 -36.92
CA GLY A 72 -23.11 -2.21 -37.03
C GLY A 72 -23.21 -3.43 -37.97
N ARG A 73 -24.39 -4.05 -38.08
CA ARG A 73 -24.62 -5.22 -38.94
C ARG A 73 -25.26 -4.89 -40.28
N TYR A 74 -26.16 -3.90 -40.28
CA TYR A 74 -26.91 -3.43 -41.43
C TYR A 74 -26.71 -1.92 -41.57
N PRO A 75 -25.58 -1.46 -42.15
CA PRO A 75 -25.23 -0.03 -42.19
C PRO A 75 -26.24 0.85 -42.94
N GLN A 76 -27.06 0.23 -43.80
CA GLN A 76 -28.09 0.91 -44.59
C GLN A 76 -29.47 0.93 -43.91
N ALA A 77 -29.64 0.22 -42.78
CA ALA A 77 -30.90 0.14 -42.07
C ALA A 77 -31.31 1.52 -41.54
N LYS A 78 -32.62 1.79 -41.58
CA LYS A 78 -33.21 2.99 -40.98
C LYS A 78 -33.64 2.69 -39.55
N VAL A 79 -33.75 3.74 -38.73
CA VAL A 79 -34.28 3.62 -37.38
C VAL A 79 -35.41 4.62 -37.16
N LEU A 80 -36.51 4.15 -36.58
CA LEU A 80 -37.61 4.97 -36.07
C LEU A 80 -37.69 4.74 -34.56
N PHE A 81 -37.44 5.79 -33.78
CA PHE A 81 -37.63 5.74 -32.34
C PHE A 81 -39.07 6.02 -31.98
N THR A 82 -39.64 5.21 -31.10
CA THR A 82 -40.89 5.51 -30.41
C THR A 82 -40.57 5.86 -28.97
N THR A 83 -41.32 6.76 -28.34
CA THR A 83 -41.07 7.07 -26.92
C THR A 83 -42.35 7.47 -26.21
N ARG A 84 -42.41 7.12 -24.92
CA ARG A 84 -43.45 7.54 -23.98
C ARG A 84 -42.93 8.59 -22.98
N TYR A 85 -41.62 8.84 -23.01
CA TYR A 85 -40.91 9.69 -22.07
C TYR A 85 -40.36 10.91 -22.80
N ASP A 86 -40.18 11.99 -22.02
CA ASP A 86 -39.39 13.14 -22.43
C ASP A 86 -37.96 12.70 -22.71
N LEU A 87 -37.45 13.09 -23.88
CA LEU A 87 -36.09 12.76 -24.34
C LEU A 87 -35.13 13.94 -24.18
N THR A 88 -35.49 14.95 -23.40
CA THR A 88 -34.58 16.02 -22.99
C THR A 88 -33.29 15.42 -22.41
N GLY A 89 -32.14 15.78 -22.99
CA GLY A 89 -30.82 15.21 -22.66
C GLY A 89 -30.36 14.04 -23.53
N PHE A 90 -31.19 13.55 -24.46
CA PHE A 90 -30.86 12.49 -25.43
C PHE A 90 -30.81 13.00 -26.88
N GLU A 91 -30.75 14.31 -27.10
CA GLU A 91 -30.82 14.94 -28.41
C GLU A 91 -29.75 14.41 -29.37
N SER A 92 -28.54 14.17 -28.86
CA SER A 92 -27.44 13.55 -29.63
C SER A 92 -27.72 12.10 -30.02
N GLN A 93 -28.46 11.36 -29.20
CA GLN A 93 -28.82 9.96 -29.45
C GLN A 93 -29.99 9.83 -30.43
N ILE A 94 -30.84 10.83 -30.57
CA ILE A 94 -31.92 10.82 -31.57
C ILE A 94 -31.61 11.67 -32.81
N ALA A 95 -30.47 12.36 -32.82
CA ALA A 95 -30.07 13.21 -33.93
C ALA A 95 -30.10 12.44 -35.27
N GLY A 96 -30.82 13.00 -36.25
CA GLY A 96 -30.95 12.39 -37.58
C GLY A 96 -31.96 11.25 -37.67
N TRP A 97 -32.58 10.83 -36.58
CA TRP A 97 -33.59 9.77 -36.57
C TRP A 97 -34.99 10.34 -36.29
N PRO A 98 -36.02 9.89 -37.02
CA PRO A 98 -37.38 10.26 -36.74
C PRO A 98 -37.77 9.71 -35.35
N VAL A 99 -38.34 10.58 -34.53
CA VAL A 99 -38.91 10.20 -33.24
C VAL A 99 -40.42 10.35 -33.31
N LEU A 100 -41.11 9.30 -32.87
CA LEU A 100 -42.54 9.29 -32.62
C LEU A 100 -42.76 9.45 -31.12
N LEU A 101 -42.84 10.71 -30.70
CA LEU A 101 -43.26 11.14 -29.37
C LEU A 101 -44.79 11.24 -29.39
N ASP A 102 -45.47 10.39 -28.61
CA ASP A 102 -46.87 10.48 -28.17
C ASP A 102 -47.34 9.10 -27.76
N ALA A 103 -47.36 8.77 -26.47
CA ALA A 103 -48.08 7.60 -26.02
C ALA A 103 -49.47 8.02 -25.51
N PRO A 104 -50.59 7.51 -26.08
CA PRO A 104 -50.67 6.52 -27.15
C PRO A 104 -50.76 7.11 -28.57
N TYR A 105 -49.86 6.70 -29.48
CA TYR A 105 -49.99 6.94 -30.92
C TYR A 105 -50.78 5.81 -31.58
N THR A 106 -51.61 6.17 -32.57
CA THR A 106 -52.42 5.25 -33.38
C THR A 106 -51.57 4.42 -34.33
N GLU A 107 -52.10 3.28 -34.77
CA GLU A 107 -51.54 2.40 -35.80
C GLU A 107 -51.27 3.16 -37.11
N ALA A 108 -52.19 4.02 -37.54
CA ALA A 108 -52.03 4.82 -38.75
C ALA A 108 -50.81 5.76 -38.67
N LYS A 109 -50.65 6.47 -37.54
CA LYS A 109 -49.49 7.36 -37.29
C LYS A 109 -48.17 6.57 -37.28
N LEU A 110 -48.16 5.37 -36.72
CA LEU A 110 -47.00 4.47 -36.75
C LEU A 110 -46.63 4.09 -38.19
N VAL A 111 -47.60 3.62 -38.98
CA VAL A 111 -47.38 3.23 -40.38
C VAL A 111 -46.87 4.42 -41.21
N THR A 112 -47.48 5.60 -41.07
CA THR A 112 -47.02 6.81 -41.77
C THR A 112 -45.59 7.18 -41.42
N LYS A 113 -45.21 7.10 -40.14
CA LYS A 113 -43.85 7.41 -39.69
C LYS A 113 -42.84 6.34 -40.14
N ALA A 114 -43.22 5.06 -40.16
CA ALA A 114 -42.39 4.00 -40.68
C ALA A 114 -42.14 4.16 -42.19
N GLN A 115 -43.18 4.50 -42.97
CA GLN A 115 -43.05 4.83 -44.40
C GLN A 115 -42.14 6.04 -44.63
N ALA A 116 -42.24 7.08 -43.79
CA ALA A 116 -41.38 8.25 -43.87
C ALA A 116 -39.92 7.90 -43.53
N ALA A 117 -39.68 7.10 -42.49
CA ALA A 117 -38.35 6.65 -42.08
C ALA A 117 -37.65 5.85 -43.19
N LEU A 118 -38.39 4.96 -43.87
CA LEU A 118 -37.87 4.18 -45.01
C LEU A 118 -37.44 5.04 -46.20
N LYS A 119 -38.05 6.22 -46.38
CA LYS A 119 -37.71 7.18 -47.44
C LYS A 119 -36.55 8.11 -47.09
N MET A 120 -36.09 8.11 -45.84
CA MET A 120 -34.95 8.93 -45.44
C MET A 120 -33.67 8.40 -46.11
N PRO A 121 -32.72 9.29 -46.48
CA PRO A 121 -31.41 8.85 -46.94
C PRO A 121 -30.77 7.94 -45.87
N PRO A 122 -29.88 7.01 -46.24
CA PRO A 122 -29.12 6.27 -45.23
C PRO A 122 -28.44 7.27 -44.32
N PRO A 123 -28.27 6.93 -43.02
CA PRO A 123 -27.45 7.76 -42.16
C PRO A 123 -26.14 8.01 -42.92
N PRO A 124 -25.59 9.25 -42.90
CA PRO A 124 -24.29 9.49 -43.52
C PRO A 124 -23.38 8.37 -43.07
N GLN A 125 -22.79 7.63 -44.03
CA GLN A 125 -21.91 6.47 -43.77
C GLN A 125 -21.13 6.79 -42.51
N CYS A 126 -21.25 5.95 -41.47
CA CYS A 126 -20.60 6.10 -40.17
C CYS A 126 -19.38 6.95 -40.39
N VAL A 127 -19.46 8.24 -39.99
CA VAL A 127 -18.47 9.28 -40.32
C VAL A 127 -17.16 8.56 -40.38
N GLU A 128 -16.57 8.46 -41.59
CA GLU A 128 -15.37 7.65 -41.82
C GLU A 128 -14.47 7.94 -40.63
N LEU A 129 -14.39 6.97 -39.72
CA LEU A 129 -14.00 7.29 -38.34
C LEU A 129 -12.62 7.88 -38.53
N PRO A 130 -12.42 9.16 -38.12
CA PRO A 130 -11.12 9.76 -38.33
C PRO A 130 -10.13 8.77 -37.75
N PRO A 131 -9.01 8.50 -38.45
CA PRO A 131 -8.11 7.42 -38.05
C PRO A 131 -7.71 7.53 -36.57
N PHE A 132 -7.84 8.74 -36.00
CA PHE A 132 -7.64 9.08 -34.60
C PHE A 132 -8.78 9.98 -34.08
N LEU A 133 -9.11 9.87 -32.79
CA LEU A 133 -10.01 10.81 -32.13
C LEU A 133 -9.31 12.16 -31.92
N ALA A 134 -9.93 13.25 -32.36
CA ALA A 134 -9.40 14.59 -32.19
C ALA A 134 -9.56 15.09 -30.72
N PRO A 135 -8.65 15.93 -30.21
CA PRO A 135 -8.87 16.68 -28.97
C PRO A 135 -10.24 17.36 -28.94
N GLY A 136 -10.94 17.25 -27.82
CA GLY A 136 -12.31 17.77 -27.63
C GLY A 136 -13.42 16.80 -28.07
N THR A 137 -13.08 15.67 -28.71
CA THR A 137 -14.09 14.65 -29.09
C THR A 137 -14.77 14.08 -27.85
N MET A 138 -16.11 14.01 -27.89
CA MET A 138 -16.91 13.39 -26.84
C MET A 138 -17.20 11.93 -27.18
N LEU A 139 -16.81 11.01 -26.30
CA LEU A 139 -17.16 9.60 -26.38
C LEU A 139 -17.91 9.20 -25.10
N GLY A 140 -19.25 9.19 -25.18
CA GLY A 140 -20.10 9.05 -24.00
C GLY A 140 -19.90 10.24 -23.05
N ASN A 141 -19.60 9.96 -21.78
CA ASN A 141 -19.32 10.98 -20.75
C ASN A 141 -17.85 11.41 -20.69
N TYR A 142 -17.05 11.04 -21.68
CA TYR A 142 -15.61 11.30 -21.71
C TYR A 142 -15.26 12.29 -22.81
N GLN A 143 -14.46 13.29 -22.46
CA GLN A 143 -13.87 14.22 -23.41
C GLN A 143 -12.41 13.84 -23.67
N VAL A 144 -12.07 13.54 -24.92
CA VAL A 144 -10.69 13.27 -25.35
C VAL A 144 -9.87 14.56 -25.24
N GLN A 145 -8.67 14.47 -24.68
CA GLN A 145 -7.72 15.58 -24.59
C GLN A 145 -6.60 15.42 -25.61
N ASP A 146 -5.82 14.35 -25.50
CA ASP A 146 -4.67 14.07 -26.35
C ASP A 146 -4.47 12.56 -26.51
N ARG A 147 -3.77 12.16 -27.56
CA ARG A 147 -3.42 10.76 -27.79
C ARG A 147 -2.10 10.47 -27.08
N LEU A 148 -2.11 9.45 -26.23
CA LEU A 148 -0.94 9.01 -25.48
C LEU A 148 -0.13 7.99 -26.27
N THR A 149 -0.77 6.92 -26.74
CA THR A 149 -0.05 5.82 -27.41
C THR A 149 -0.88 5.19 -28.52
N GLN A 150 -0.18 4.57 -29.46
CA GLN A 150 -0.76 3.72 -30.49
C GLN A 150 -0.08 2.35 -30.41
N GLU A 151 -0.87 1.31 -30.20
CA GLU A 151 -0.46 -0.08 -30.23
C GLU A 151 -1.04 -0.77 -31.48
N THR A 152 -0.65 -2.02 -31.73
CA THR A 152 -1.09 -2.78 -32.91
C THR A 152 -2.60 -2.79 -33.07
N GLU A 153 -3.33 -3.05 -31.98
CA GLU A 153 -4.78 -3.24 -31.98
C GLU A 153 -5.56 -2.11 -31.29
N SER A 154 -4.89 -1.20 -30.59
CA SER A 154 -5.59 -0.20 -29.77
C SER A 154 -4.85 1.12 -29.69
N GLU A 155 -5.60 2.16 -29.40
CA GLU A 155 -5.09 3.51 -29.19
C GLU A 155 -5.46 3.98 -27.81
N THR A 156 -4.51 4.58 -27.10
CA THR A 156 -4.76 5.12 -25.77
C THR A 156 -4.78 6.64 -25.84
N TYR A 157 -5.84 7.23 -25.29
CA TYR A 157 -6.06 8.66 -25.19
C TYR A 157 -6.10 9.09 -23.74
N ARG A 158 -5.58 10.28 -23.44
CA ARG A 158 -5.93 11.01 -22.23
C ARG A 158 -7.33 11.56 -22.42
N ALA A 159 -8.20 11.33 -21.44
CA ALA A 159 -9.56 11.85 -21.46
C ALA A 159 -9.98 12.31 -20.06
N ILE A 160 -11.00 13.17 -20.00
CA ILE A 160 -11.67 13.55 -18.75
C ILE A 160 -13.06 12.93 -18.73
N GLN A 161 -13.37 12.19 -17.67
CA GLN A 161 -14.73 11.82 -17.35
C GLN A 161 -15.47 13.06 -16.82
N VAL A 162 -16.33 13.65 -17.65
CA VAL A 162 -16.92 14.98 -17.41
C VAL A 162 -17.80 15.01 -16.17
N THR A 163 -18.52 13.92 -15.90
CA THR A 163 -19.49 13.81 -14.79
C THR A 163 -18.86 13.98 -13.40
N VAL A 164 -17.59 13.58 -13.25
CA VAL A 164 -16.87 13.64 -11.97
C VAL A 164 -15.53 14.38 -12.08
N GLN A 165 -15.26 15.00 -13.23
CA GLN A 165 -14.00 15.71 -13.54
C GLN A 165 -12.75 14.86 -13.29
N ARG A 166 -12.80 13.58 -13.67
CA ARG A 166 -11.72 12.61 -13.42
C ARG A 166 -10.86 12.40 -14.67
N PRO A 167 -9.54 12.63 -14.63
CA PRO A 167 -8.63 12.20 -15.68
C PRO A 167 -8.55 10.68 -15.78
N VAL A 168 -8.62 10.16 -17.00
CA VAL A 168 -8.56 8.72 -17.29
C VAL A 168 -7.69 8.46 -18.52
N ALA A 169 -7.15 7.25 -18.61
CA ALA A 169 -6.65 6.74 -19.88
C ALA A 169 -7.77 5.93 -20.55
N MET A 170 -8.21 6.38 -21.72
CA MET A 170 -9.19 5.72 -22.56
C MET A 170 -8.47 4.88 -23.60
N VAL A 171 -8.63 3.56 -23.56
CA VAL A 171 -8.08 2.63 -24.54
C VAL A 171 -9.19 2.25 -25.51
N LEU A 172 -9.01 2.61 -26.77
CA LEU A 172 -9.93 2.43 -27.88
C LEU A 172 -9.43 1.28 -28.76
N LEU A 173 -10.28 0.32 -29.11
CA LEU A 173 -9.99 -0.61 -30.20
C LEU A 173 -9.94 0.18 -31.50
N ARG A 174 -8.87 0.00 -32.28
CA ARG A 174 -8.70 0.74 -33.52
C ARG A 174 -9.91 0.57 -34.46
N PRO A 175 -10.46 1.65 -35.04
CA PRO A 175 -11.66 1.58 -35.87
C PRO A 175 -11.59 0.57 -37.02
N ASP A 176 -10.41 0.40 -37.65
CA ASP A 176 -10.20 -0.52 -38.77
C ASP A 176 -10.26 -2.01 -38.36
N LEU A 177 -10.20 -2.30 -37.06
CA LEU A 177 -10.30 -3.67 -36.52
C LEU A 177 -11.69 -4.03 -36.01
N LEU A 178 -12.64 -3.07 -35.99
CA LEU A 178 -14.01 -3.31 -35.51
C LEU A 178 -14.79 -4.31 -36.37
N SER A 179 -14.41 -4.44 -37.64
CA SER A 179 -15.00 -5.42 -38.57
C SER A 179 -14.43 -6.83 -38.41
N GLN A 180 -13.37 -7.01 -37.61
CA GLN A 180 -12.69 -8.30 -37.42
C GLN A 180 -13.16 -8.94 -36.09
N PRO A 181 -13.97 -10.02 -36.12
CA PRO A 181 -14.54 -10.61 -34.91
C PRO A 181 -13.48 -11.10 -33.91
N GLU A 182 -12.36 -11.63 -34.40
CA GLU A 182 -11.25 -12.10 -33.58
C GLU A 182 -10.59 -10.95 -32.80
N ALA A 183 -10.37 -9.80 -33.43
CA ALA A 183 -9.79 -8.62 -32.78
C ALA A 183 -10.74 -8.06 -31.70
N VAL A 184 -12.04 -7.98 -32.00
CA VAL A 184 -13.07 -7.55 -31.03
C VAL A 184 -13.13 -8.50 -29.83
N GLN A 185 -13.14 -9.80 -30.08
CA GLN A 185 -13.19 -10.82 -29.02
C GLN A 185 -11.92 -10.77 -28.16
N GLY A 186 -10.74 -10.72 -28.78
CA GLY A 186 -9.46 -10.62 -28.07
C GLY A 186 -9.35 -9.34 -27.23
N PHE A 187 -9.90 -8.23 -27.71
CA PHE A 187 -9.98 -6.98 -26.96
C PHE A 187 -10.84 -7.12 -25.70
N LYS A 188 -12.03 -7.72 -25.81
CA LYS A 188 -12.94 -7.97 -24.68
C LYS A 188 -12.38 -8.99 -23.67
N GLU A 189 -11.64 -9.99 -24.12
CA GLU A 189 -10.98 -10.95 -23.23
C GLU A 189 -9.89 -10.28 -22.39
N ARG A 190 -9.08 -9.41 -23.02
CA ARG A 190 -8.09 -8.61 -22.30
C ARG A 190 -8.76 -7.65 -21.30
N GLU A 191 -9.83 -6.97 -21.71
CA GLU A 191 -10.62 -6.11 -20.84
C GLU A 191 -11.08 -6.84 -19.57
N ARG A 192 -11.70 -8.02 -19.69
CA ARG A 192 -12.17 -8.81 -18.54
C ARG A 192 -11.04 -9.23 -17.61
N LEU A 193 -9.91 -9.66 -18.17
CA LEU A 193 -8.72 -9.99 -17.36
C LEU A 193 -8.24 -8.76 -16.59
N LYS A 194 -8.16 -7.60 -17.25
CA LYS A 194 -7.72 -6.35 -16.62
C LYS A 194 -8.67 -5.91 -15.51
N ALA A 195 -9.97 -6.10 -15.69
CA ALA A 195 -10.99 -5.82 -14.68
C ALA A 195 -10.89 -6.74 -13.44
N SER A 196 -10.36 -7.97 -13.59
CA SER A 196 -10.18 -8.89 -12.46
C SER A 196 -8.96 -8.60 -11.58
N ILE A 197 -8.08 -7.69 -12.00
CA ILE A 197 -6.81 -7.41 -11.31
C ILE A 197 -7.02 -6.21 -10.39
N SER A 198 -6.75 -6.43 -9.10
CA SER A 198 -6.82 -5.40 -8.07
C SER A 198 -5.51 -5.40 -7.27
N HIS A 199 -4.69 -4.37 -7.49
CA HIS A 199 -3.42 -4.20 -6.80
C HIS A 199 -3.08 -2.70 -6.69
N PRO A 200 -2.58 -2.20 -5.55
CA PRO A 200 -2.29 -0.77 -5.36
C PRO A 200 -1.32 -0.17 -6.37
N ARG A 201 -0.42 -0.98 -6.91
CA ARG A 201 0.60 -0.58 -7.89
C ARG A 201 0.20 -0.78 -9.35
N ILE A 202 -0.99 -1.32 -9.63
CA ILE A 202 -1.44 -1.60 -10.99
C ILE A 202 -2.67 -0.76 -11.27
N ALA A 203 -2.60 0.08 -12.30
CA ALA A 203 -3.69 0.95 -12.71
C ALA A 203 -4.98 0.13 -12.97
N PRO A 204 -6.04 0.27 -12.14
CA PRO A 204 -7.25 -0.50 -12.27
C PRO A 204 -8.07 -0.04 -13.48
N LEU A 205 -8.82 -0.97 -14.06
CA LEU A 205 -9.84 -0.67 -15.06
C LEU A 205 -11.08 -0.09 -14.35
N TYR A 206 -11.65 0.99 -14.88
CA TYR A 206 -12.83 1.64 -14.32
C TYR A 206 -14.12 1.20 -15.00
N GLU A 207 -14.18 1.33 -16.32
CA GLU A 207 -15.38 1.06 -17.10
C GLU A 207 -14.99 0.57 -18.49
N ALA A 208 -15.79 -0.33 -19.06
CA ALA A 208 -15.72 -0.69 -20.46
C ALA A 208 -17.07 -0.51 -21.13
N GLY A 209 -17.05 -0.09 -22.40
CA GLY A 209 -18.27 0.28 -23.08
C GLY A 209 -18.11 0.36 -24.60
N SER A 210 -19.22 0.67 -25.24
CA SER A 210 -19.26 0.95 -26.66
C SER A 210 -20.14 2.17 -26.92
N VAL A 211 -19.63 3.10 -27.72
CA VAL A 211 -20.33 4.33 -28.11
C VAL A 211 -20.06 4.58 -29.58
N ASN A 212 -21.12 4.84 -30.37
CA ASN A 212 -21.03 5.08 -31.81
C ASN A 212 -20.29 3.98 -32.59
N GLY A 213 -20.46 2.71 -32.17
CA GLY A 213 -19.79 1.55 -32.77
C GLY A 213 -18.32 1.37 -32.39
N LEU A 214 -17.72 2.35 -31.71
CA LEU A 214 -16.38 2.21 -31.13
C LEU A 214 -16.44 1.37 -29.85
N ILE A 215 -15.41 0.56 -29.61
CA ILE A 215 -15.27 -0.25 -28.40
C ILE A 215 -14.09 0.31 -27.61
N PHE A 216 -14.30 0.61 -26.32
CA PHE A 216 -13.26 1.16 -25.47
C PHE A 216 -13.37 0.66 -24.03
N TYR A 217 -12.29 0.82 -23.29
CA TYR A 217 -12.32 0.81 -21.84
C TYR A 217 -11.54 1.99 -21.28
N THR A 218 -11.87 2.38 -20.06
CA THR A 218 -11.17 3.41 -19.31
C THR A 218 -10.50 2.78 -18.11
N ARG A 219 -9.33 3.30 -17.77
CA ARG A 219 -8.56 2.88 -16.60
C ARG A 219 -8.00 4.11 -15.90
N GLU A 220 -7.47 3.88 -14.71
CA GLU A 220 -6.65 4.88 -14.05
C GLU A 220 -5.55 5.35 -15.00
N LEU A 221 -5.41 6.68 -15.07
CA LEU A 221 -4.20 7.31 -15.58
C LEU A 221 -3.26 7.45 -14.40
N PRO A 222 -2.16 6.67 -14.33
CA PRO A 222 -1.27 6.73 -13.19
C PRO A 222 -0.77 8.15 -12.93
N ARG A 223 -0.57 8.48 -11.66
CA ARG A 223 -0.11 9.81 -11.25
C ARG A 223 1.35 10.02 -11.63
N GLY A 224 1.72 11.28 -11.83
CA GLY A 224 3.10 11.68 -12.10
C GLY A 224 3.52 11.48 -13.56
N ARG A 225 4.80 11.15 -13.78
CA ARG A 225 5.42 11.04 -15.10
C ARG A 225 5.91 9.62 -15.35
N ASN A 226 5.87 9.19 -16.61
CA ASN A 226 6.41 7.89 -16.97
C ASN A 226 7.92 7.94 -17.27
N LEU A 227 8.58 6.79 -17.25
CA LEU A 227 10.03 6.73 -17.44
C LEU A 227 10.47 7.17 -18.85
N GLU A 228 9.63 7.00 -19.87
CA GLU A 228 9.94 7.44 -21.24
C GLU A 228 10.03 8.97 -21.32
N GLU A 229 9.09 9.67 -20.69
CA GLU A 229 9.12 11.13 -20.56
C GLU A 229 10.31 11.63 -19.76
N MET A 230 10.71 10.91 -18.71
CA MET A 230 11.88 11.24 -17.89
C MET A 230 13.18 11.02 -18.67
N GLN A 231 13.26 9.93 -19.44
CA GLN A 231 14.41 9.62 -20.30
C GLN A 231 14.55 10.66 -21.41
N ALA A 232 13.45 11.04 -22.06
CA ALA A 232 13.44 12.08 -23.09
C ALA A 232 13.86 13.45 -22.55
N ALA A 233 13.54 13.74 -21.29
CA ALA A 233 13.98 14.94 -20.59
C ALA A 233 15.43 14.84 -20.05
N ASN A 234 16.11 13.71 -20.27
CA ASN A 234 17.44 13.40 -19.75
C ASN A 234 17.54 13.58 -18.22
N GLU A 235 16.51 13.12 -17.51
CA GLU A 235 16.46 13.16 -16.06
C GLU A 235 17.25 12.01 -15.43
N HIS A 236 17.79 12.28 -14.24
CA HIS A 236 18.51 11.30 -13.46
C HIS A 236 17.88 11.14 -12.08
N LEU A 237 17.56 9.90 -11.75
CA LEU A 237 17.01 9.46 -10.48
C LEU A 237 18.14 9.08 -9.53
N SER A 238 17.96 9.43 -8.26
CA SER A 238 18.88 9.04 -7.19
C SER A 238 18.74 7.54 -6.86
N GLU A 239 19.77 7.00 -6.22
CA GLU A 239 19.80 5.62 -5.69
C GLU A 239 18.50 5.24 -4.96
N LYS A 240 18.01 6.12 -4.07
CA LYS A 240 16.78 5.93 -3.31
C LYS A 240 15.55 5.84 -4.20
N LYS A 241 15.39 6.77 -5.14
CA LYS A 241 14.24 6.78 -6.05
C LYS A 241 14.22 5.54 -6.94
N ILE A 242 15.39 5.08 -7.38
CA ILE A 242 15.50 3.84 -8.16
C ILE A 242 15.10 2.63 -7.33
N ALA A 243 15.60 2.51 -6.09
CA ALA A 243 15.22 1.39 -5.22
C ALA A 243 13.72 1.36 -4.92
N GLU A 244 13.11 2.51 -4.55
CA GLU A 244 11.68 2.62 -4.29
C GLU A 244 10.83 2.31 -5.55
N MET A 245 11.28 2.78 -6.71
CA MET A 245 10.63 2.50 -7.99
C MET A 245 10.66 1.01 -8.33
N LEU A 246 11.86 0.42 -8.31
CA LEU A 246 12.05 -1.00 -8.64
C LEU A 246 11.24 -1.89 -7.68
N PHE A 247 11.17 -1.50 -6.40
CA PHE A 247 10.39 -2.25 -5.41
C PHE A 247 8.91 -2.25 -5.77
N GLY A 248 8.32 -1.09 -6.07
CA GLY A 248 6.91 -1.00 -6.45
C GLY A 248 6.57 -1.73 -7.76
N VAL A 249 7.50 -1.74 -8.73
CA VAL A 249 7.34 -2.52 -9.98
C VAL A 249 7.43 -4.01 -9.69
N ALA A 250 8.44 -4.45 -8.92
CA ALA A 250 8.63 -5.84 -8.57
C ALA A 250 7.45 -6.40 -7.76
N GLU A 251 6.88 -5.61 -6.84
CA GLU A 251 5.68 -5.95 -6.06
C GLU A 251 4.49 -6.23 -6.98
N ALA A 252 4.24 -5.33 -7.95
CA ALA A 252 3.16 -5.49 -8.94
C ALA A 252 3.34 -6.73 -9.82
N MET A 253 4.58 -7.02 -10.23
CA MET A 253 4.89 -8.16 -11.10
C MET A 253 4.86 -9.48 -10.34
N GLN A 254 5.35 -9.52 -9.10
CA GLN A 254 5.29 -10.68 -8.21
C GLN A 254 3.83 -11.08 -7.95
N TYR A 255 2.97 -10.10 -7.63
CA TYR A 255 1.53 -10.33 -7.46
C TYR A 255 0.92 -11.08 -8.64
N ALA A 256 1.34 -10.74 -9.86
CA ALA A 256 0.81 -11.32 -11.08
C ALA A 256 1.36 -12.72 -11.37
N VAL A 257 2.66 -12.94 -11.13
CA VAL A 257 3.29 -14.25 -11.31
C VAL A 257 2.71 -15.28 -10.35
N GLU A 258 2.49 -14.93 -9.08
CA GLU A 258 1.87 -15.82 -8.08
C GLU A 258 0.48 -16.30 -8.47
N ARG A 259 -0.25 -15.48 -9.23
CA ARG A 259 -1.62 -15.76 -9.69
C ARG A 259 -1.66 -16.39 -11.09
N GLY A 260 -0.50 -16.67 -11.67
CA GLY A 260 -0.39 -17.26 -13.01
C GLY A 260 -0.83 -16.33 -14.13
N TYR A 261 -0.85 -15.01 -13.92
CA TYR A 261 -1.17 -14.07 -14.98
C TYR A 261 -0.01 -13.92 -15.95
N HIS A 262 -0.33 -13.91 -17.25
CA HIS A 262 0.66 -13.65 -18.28
C HIS A 262 0.68 -12.14 -18.58
N HIS A 263 1.81 -11.63 -19.06
CA HIS A 263 1.95 -10.22 -19.41
C HIS A 263 2.70 -10.02 -20.72
N ARG A 264 2.52 -8.85 -21.34
CA ARG A 264 3.43 -8.38 -22.39
C ARG A 264 4.73 -7.85 -21.78
N ARG A 265 5.73 -7.55 -22.60
CA ARG A 265 6.95 -6.89 -22.12
C ARG A 265 6.60 -5.53 -21.50
N LEU A 266 7.26 -5.19 -20.40
CA LEU A 266 7.16 -3.89 -19.74
C LEU A 266 8.08 -2.88 -20.45
N TYR A 267 7.58 -1.67 -20.70
CA TYR A 267 8.32 -0.58 -21.34
C TYR A 267 8.39 0.65 -20.44
N ALA A 268 9.27 1.61 -20.76
CA ALA A 268 9.47 2.83 -19.98
C ALA A 268 8.17 3.64 -19.82
N ARG A 269 7.34 3.69 -20.86
CA ARG A 269 6.02 4.33 -20.85
C ARG A 269 4.98 3.70 -19.93
N ASP A 270 5.23 2.46 -19.46
CA ASP A 270 4.28 1.73 -18.62
C ASP A 270 4.51 1.96 -17.13
N ILE A 271 5.67 2.49 -16.74
CA ILE A 271 6.05 2.70 -15.34
C ILE A 271 5.97 4.20 -15.05
N TYR A 272 5.18 4.57 -14.03
CA TYR A 272 4.96 5.94 -13.60
C TYR A 272 5.50 6.15 -12.20
N LEU A 273 6.07 7.34 -11.98
CA LEU A 273 6.50 7.82 -10.68
C LEU A 273 5.72 9.08 -10.33
N ASP A 274 5.03 9.05 -9.19
CA ASP A 274 4.33 10.20 -8.65
C ASP A 274 5.25 11.16 -7.87
N ALA A 275 4.67 12.22 -7.32
CA ALA A 275 5.41 13.25 -6.58
C ALA A 275 6.03 12.70 -5.28
N GLU A 276 5.43 11.65 -4.73
CA GLU A 276 5.85 10.92 -3.54
C GLU A 276 6.89 9.82 -3.85
N ASN A 277 7.33 9.69 -5.12
CA ASN A 277 8.26 8.68 -5.66
C ASN A 277 7.71 7.24 -5.56
N GLN A 278 6.41 7.10 -5.50
CA GLN A 278 5.75 5.81 -5.52
C GLN A 278 5.58 5.35 -6.97
N ALA A 279 6.10 4.17 -7.28
CA ALA A 279 5.90 3.58 -8.59
C ALA A 279 4.50 2.99 -8.73
N SER A 280 3.96 3.12 -9.93
CA SER A 280 2.77 2.39 -10.38
C SER A 280 2.96 1.99 -11.84
N ILE A 281 2.36 0.87 -12.23
CA ILE A 281 2.43 0.37 -13.59
C ILE A 281 1.06 0.39 -14.27
N VAL A 282 1.07 0.64 -15.57
CA VAL A 282 -0.09 0.37 -16.41
C VAL A 282 -0.35 -1.14 -16.39
N ASN A 283 -1.63 -1.53 -16.41
CA ASN A 283 -1.98 -2.93 -16.49
C ASN A 283 -1.51 -3.55 -17.83
N ILE A 284 -0.44 -4.34 -17.80
CA ILE A 284 0.18 -4.99 -18.97
C ILE A 284 -0.20 -6.47 -19.14
N PHE A 285 -1.15 -6.97 -18.33
CA PHE A 285 -1.52 -8.38 -18.29
C PHE A 285 -2.37 -8.81 -19.49
N ARG A 286 -2.26 -10.09 -19.86
CA ARG A 286 -2.88 -10.73 -21.04
C ARG A 286 -3.33 -12.18 -20.73
N PRO A 287 -4.27 -12.74 -21.51
CA PRO A 287 -4.74 -14.11 -21.33
C PRO A 287 -3.64 -15.19 -21.40
N ALA A 288 -3.87 -16.31 -20.71
CA ALA A 288 -2.93 -17.41 -20.52
C ALA A 288 -2.57 -18.19 -21.80
N SER A 289 -3.24 -17.95 -22.94
CA SER A 289 -2.93 -18.57 -24.23
C SER A 289 -1.56 -18.17 -24.80
N SER A 290 -0.91 -17.18 -24.20
CA SER A 290 0.45 -16.75 -24.58
C SER A 290 1.53 -17.60 -23.89
N ARG A 291 2.68 -17.84 -24.52
CA ARG A 291 3.83 -18.44 -23.80
C ARG A 291 4.23 -17.56 -22.60
N PRO A 292 4.40 -18.12 -21.39
CA PRO A 292 4.87 -17.36 -20.23
C PRO A 292 6.30 -16.86 -20.49
N ARG A 293 6.61 -15.70 -19.91
CA ARG A 293 7.95 -15.10 -19.98
C ARG A 293 8.80 -15.62 -18.82
N VAL A 294 10.12 -15.72 -19.02
CA VAL A 294 11.06 -16.14 -17.98
C VAL A 294 11.30 -14.96 -17.04
N ALA A 295 11.00 -15.12 -15.75
CA ALA A 295 11.02 -14.03 -14.79
C ALA A 295 12.40 -13.35 -14.69
N GLN A 296 13.48 -14.13 -14.74
CA GLN A 296 14.85 -13.63 -14.69
C GLN A 296 15.19 -12.74 -15.89
N GLU A 297 14.75 -13.10 -17.09
CA GLU A 297 14.95 -12.28 -18.29
C GLU A 297 14.18 -10.96 -18.22
N GLU A 298 12.97 -10.99 -17.63
CA GLU A 298 12.15 -9.79 -17.46
C GLU A 298 12.71 -8.84 -16.40
N VAL A 299 13.27 -9.36 -15.31
CA VAL A 299 13.98 -8.57 -14.31
C VAL A 299 15.22 -7.92 -14.91
N ALA A 300 16.04 -8.68 -15.64
CA ALA A 300 17.21 -8.14 -16.34
C ALA A 300 16.80 -7.01 -17.32
N ALA A 301 15.74 -7.23 -18.09
CA ALA A 301 15.20 -6.22 -19.00
C ALA A 301 14.68 -4.97 -18.28
N LEU A 302 14.09 -5.10 -17.07
CA LEU A 302 13.67 -3.96 -16.25
C LEU A 302 14.88 -3.16 -15.77
N LEU A 303 15.95 -3.82 -15.30
CA LEU A 303 17.15 -3.13 -14.84
C LEU A 303 17.83 -2.36 -15.98
N GLU A 304 17.93 -2.96 -17.17
CA GLU A 304 18.40 -2.28 -18.39
C GLU A 304 17.51 -1.09 -18.77
N LEU A 305 16.19 -1.23 -18.66
CA LEU A 305 15.23 -0.16 -18.94
C LEU A 305 15.46 1.07 -18.05
N VAL A 306 15.84 0.85 -16.79
CA VAL A 306 16.07 1.91 -15.79
C VAL A 306 17.47 2.51 -15.87
N GLN A 307 18.44 1.79 -16.46
CA GLN A 307 19.84 2.21 -16.59
C GLN A 307 20.05 3.67 -17.06
N PRO A 308 19.34 4.18 -18.09
CA PRO A 308 19.55 5.56 -18.57
C PRO A 308 19.12 6.62 -17.56
N LEU A 309 18.19 6.29 -16.66
CA LEU A 309 17.70 7.18 -15.61
C LEU A 309 18.60 7.17 -14.37
N ALA A 310 19.57 6.26 -14.26
CA ALA A 310 20.41 6.19 -13.07
C ALA A 310 21.44 7.33 -13.02
N SER A 311 21.38 8.12 -11.94
CA SER A 311 22.45 9.06 -11.63
C SER A 311 23.79 8.32 -11.46
N GLU A 312 24.90 8.99 -11.77
CA GLU A 312 26.22 8.37 -11.64
C GLU A 312 26.56 7.92 -10.21
N GLY A 313 27.60 7.10 -10.07
CA GLY A 313 28.04 6.57 -8.78
C GLY A 313 27.06 5.54 -8.22
N LYS A 314 26.45 5.84 -7.07
CA LYS A 314 25.70 4.86 -6.27
C LYS A 314 24.49 4.27 -6.98
N ALA A 315 23.77 5.07 -7.78
CA ALA A 315 22.56 4.58 -8.43
C ALA A 315 22.87 3.59 -9.58
N ARG A 316 23.91 3.87 -10.38
CA ARG A 316 24.45 2.89 -11.34
C ARG A 316 25.07 1.67 -10.66
N GLY A 317 25.74 1.86 -9.52
CA GLY A 317 26.29 0.77 -8.71
C GLY A 317 25.19 -0.18 -8.21
N LEU A 318 24.09 0.36 -7.69
CA LEU A 318 22.93 -0.43 -7.28
C LEU A 318 22.38 -1.28 -8.44
N LEU A 319 22.15 -0.68 -9.61
CA LEU A 319 21.65 -1.42 -10.77
C LEU A 319 22.60 -2.54 -11.22
N ALA A 320 23.91 -2.29 -11.20
CA ALA A 320 24.90 -3.32 -11.52
C ALA A 320 24.86 -4.49 -10.52
N THR A 321 24.80 -4.20 -9.21
CA THR A 321 24.70 -5.24 -8.18
C THR A 321 23.44 -6.09 -8.33
N LEU A 322 22.29 -5.46 -8.60
CA LEU A 322 21.03 -6.19 -8.85
C LEU A 322 21.09 -7.00 -10.15
N ALA A 323 21.75 -6.50 -11.20
CA ALA A 323 21.88 -7.20 -12.47
C ALA A 323 22.75 -8.46 -12.34
N ASP A 324 23.86 -8.38 -11.58
CA ASP A 324 24.78 -9.50 -11.35
C ASP A 324 24.12 -10.66 -10.57
N GLY A 325 23.09 -10.37 -9.76
CA GLY A 325 22.40 -11.37 -8.94
C GLY A 325 21.48 -12.32 -9.71
N GLY A 326 21.13 -12.01 -10.96
CA GLY A 326 20.31 -12.89 -11.80
C GLY A 326 18.91 -13.20 -11.24
N HIS A 327 18.30 -12.23 -10.56
CA HIS A 327 17.07 -12.40 -9.79
C HIS A 327 15.82 -12.67 -10.65
N ASP A 328 14.86 -13.42 -10.10
CA ASP A 328 13.45 -13.35 -10.51
C ASP A 328 12.72 -12.26 -9.70
N TRP A 329 11.39 -12.11 -9.88
CA TRP A 329 10.63 -11.05 -9.22
C TRP A 329 10.66 -11.13 -7.69
N SER A 330 10.63 -12.35 -7.12
CA SER A 330 10.70 -12.57 -5.67
C SER A 330 12.09 -12.24 -5.15
N GLY A 331 13.14 -12.76 -5.81
CA GLY A 331 14.52 -12.47 -5.42
C GLY A 331 14.89 -10.99 -5.57
N LEU A 332 14.29 -10.29 -6.55
CA LEU A 332 14.48 -8.86 -6.71
C LEU A 332 13.83 -8.07 -5.56
N LEU A 333 12.65 -8.49 -5.09
CA LEU A 333 11.98 -7.87 -3.94
C LEU A 333 12.82 -8.02 -2.66
N GLU A 334 13.29 -9.23 -2.38
CA GLU A 334 14.15 -9.49 -1.21
C GLU A 334 15.41 -8.62 -1.23
N ALA A 335 16.11 -8.57 -2.38
CA ALA A 335 17.30 -7.73 -2.53
C ALA A 335 17.01 -6.23 -2.39
N LEU A 336 15.84 -5.77 -2.85
CA LEU A 336 15.45 -4.36 -2.74
C LEU A 336 15.01 -3.98 -1.33
N ASP A 337 14.43 -4.90 -0.55
CA ASP A 337 14.14 -4.65 0.86
C ASP A 337 15.42 -4.46 1.67
N ASP A 338 16.43 -5.30 1.47
CA ASP A 338 17.75 -5.12 2.08
C ASP A 338 18.36 -3.74 1.74
N VAL A 339 18.23 -3.32 0.48
CA VAL A 339 18.70 -2.01 0.02
C VAL A 339 17.93 -0.87 0.68
N ARG A 340 16.59 -0.97 0.76
CA ARG A 340 15.72 0.05 1.36
C ARG A 340 15.97 0.18 2.86
N ASP A 341 16.18 -0.92 3.56
CA ASP A 341 16.51 -0.91 4.98
C ASP A 341 17.87 -0.25 5.21
N ALA A 342 18.89 -0.64 4.44
CA ALA A 342 20.19 0.03 4.49
C ALA A 342 20.11 1.54 4.14
N MET A 343 19.17 1.96 3.27
CA MET A 343 18.94 3.37 2.94
C MET A 343 18.20 4.14 4.02
N ARG A 344 17.21 3.53 4.69
CA ARG A 344 16.50 4.11 5.82
C ARG A 344 17.50 4.44 6.92
N GLU A 345 18.41 3.50 7.21
CA GLU A 345 19.54 3.71 8.12
C GLU A 345 20.38 4.93 7.69
N ARG A 346 20.81 5.02 6.41
CA ARG A 346 21.60 6.16 5.88
C ARG A 346 20.85 7.51 5.86
N SER A 347 19.53 7.52 5.66
CA SER A 347 18.73 8.74 5.58
C SER A 347 18.43 9.33 6.97
N ILE A 348 18.32 8.48 7.98
CA ILE A 348 18.25 8.88 9.38
C ILE A 348 19.54 9.64 9.73
N MET A 349 20.70 9.17 9.25
CA MET A 349 22.01 9.83 9.45
C MET A 349 22.12 11.25 8.92
N ARG A 350 21.78 11.49 7.65
CA ARG A 350 21.93 12.84 7.07
C ARG A 350 21.00 13.87 7.70
N ARG A 351 19.85 13.45 8.24
CA ARG A 351 18.95 14.33 9.01
C ARG A 351 19.49 14.66 10.39
N ILE A 352 20.35 13.82 10.96
CA ILE A 352 21.11 14.12 12.18
C ILE A 352 22.17 15.19 11.86
N GLU A 353 22.95 15.02 10.79
CA GLU A 353 24.00 15.97 10.37
C GLU A 353 23.47 17.36 9.94
N ALA A 354 22.33 17.41 9.23
CA ALA A 354 21.76 18.68 8.72
C ALA A 354 21.15 19.57 9.83
N GLU A 355 20.70 18.98 10.94
CA GLU A 355 20.16 19.72 12.08
C GLU A 355 21.27 20.35 12.94
N GLU A 356 22.47 19.76 12.97
CA GLU A 356 23.65 20.32 13.64
C GLU A 356 24.25 21.54 12.90
N GLY A 357 24.05 21.63 11.57
CA GLY A 357 24.59 22.72 10.74
C GLY A 357 23.83 24.05 10.77
N SER A 358 22.60 24.10 11.31
CA SER A 358 21.74 25.31 11.24
C SER A 358 21.78 26.23 12.48
N SER A 359 22.57 25.88 13.51
CA SER A 359 22.70 26.70 14.72
C SER A 359 24.17 27.04 14.97
N ALA A 360 24.64 28.18 14.45
CA ALA A 360 25.41 29.16 15.23
C ALA A 360 25.90 30.33 14.36
N SER A 361 25.27 31.50 14.50
CA SER A 361 26.09 32.70 14.73
C SER A 361 26.31 32.78 16.24
N ARG A 362 27.50 32.41 16.73
CA ARG A 362 27.86 32.55 18.14
C ARG A 362 29.11 33.41 18.26
N ARG A 363 28.96 34.52 18.98
CA ARG A 363 30.06 35.37 19.47
C ARG A 363 30.98 34.55 20.39
N PRO A 364 32.29 34.81 20.41
CA PRO A 364 33.24 33.99 21.17
C PRO A 364 33.08 34.20 22.69
N THR A 365 32.96 33.09 23.42
CA THR A 365 32.93 33.05 24.88
C THR A 365 34.34 33.32 25.45
N PRO A 366 34.49 34.06 26.57
CA PRO A 366 35.80 34.48 27.05
C PRO A 366 36.63 33.33 27.63
N TRP A 367 37.94 33.42 27.42
CA TRP A 367 38.96 32.40 27.75
C TRP A 367 39.00 31.93 29.22
N TRP A 368 38.47 32.71 30.16
CA TRP A 368 38.49 32.36 31.58
C TRP A 368 37.56 31.18 31.93
N VAL A 369 36.53 30.91 31.10
CA VAL A 369 35.65 29.75 31.27
C VAL A 369 36.41 28.44 31.02
N TRP A 370 37.37 28.45 30.09
CA TRP A 370 38.24 27.29 29.82
C TRP A 370 39.28 27.07 30.92
N ALA A 371 39.75 28.13 31.57
CA ALA A 371 40.68 28.03 32.69
C ALA A 371 40.02 27.41 33.94
N ALA A 372 38.74 27.72 34.20
CA ALA A 372 38.00 27.14 35.31
C ALA A 372 37.70 25.63 35.10
N ALA A 373 37.42 25.22 33.87
CA ALA A 373 37.18 23.82 33.53
C ALA A 373 38.45 22.96 33.63
N ALA A 374 39.62 23.50 33.23
CA ALA A 374 40.90 22.80 33.33
C ALA A 374 41.33 22.55 34.80
N ALA A 375 41.04 23.49 35.70
CA ALA A 375 41.36 23.35 37.12
C ALA A 375 40.50 22.28 37.83
N ALA A 376 39.24 22.11 37.41
CA ALA A 376 38.36 21.06 37.94
C ALA A 376 38.76 19.65 37.48
N LEU A 377 39.25 19.52 36.23
CA LEU A 377 39.73 18.25 35.69
C LEU A 377 41.05 17.78 36.32
N ALA A 378 41.96 18.69 36.67
CA ALA A 378 43.23 18.34 37.32
C ALA A 378 43.05 17.81 38.75
N ALA A 379 42.02 18.26 39.47
CA ALA A 379 41.71 17.78 40.82
C ALA A 379 41.11 16.37 40.82
N VAL A 380 40.41 15.97 39.75
CA VAL A 380 39.85 14.61 39.59
C VAL A 380 40.91 13.62 39.08
N PHE A 381 41.89 14.09 38.29
CA PHE A 381 42.96 13.24 37.76
C PHE A 381 44.01 12.82 38.81
N GLY A 382 44.15 13.58 39.91
CA GLY A 382 45.11 13.29 40.99
C GLY A 382 44.73 12.14 41.92
N LEU A 383 43.47 11.67 41.88
CA LEU A 383 42.95 10.59 42.75
C LEU A 383 42.58 9.30 41.99
N GLY A 384 42.71 9.28 40.66
CA GLY A 384 42.28 8.16 39.81
C GLY A 384 43.36 7.13 39.42
N ASN A 385 44.63 7.34 39.77
CA ASN A 385 45.75 6.48 39.32
C ASN A 385 45.95 5.20 40.18
N LEU A 386 44.86 4.57 40.61
CA LEU A 386 44.90 3.29 41.31
C LEU A 386 43.61 2.49 41.11
N VAL A 387 43.18 2.31 39.86
CA VAL A 387 42.25 1.23 39.50
C VAL A 387 42.75 0.60 38.21
N GLY A 388 43.14 -0.68 38.30
CA GLY A 388 43.58 -1.48 37.18
C GLY A 388 42.52 -1.56 36.09
N THR A 389 42.98 -1.79 34.87
CA THR A 389 42.14 -2.13 33.71
C THR A 389 41.28 -3.35 34.07
N ALA A 390 40.03 -3.09 34.47
CA ALA A 390 39.03 -4.13 34.62
C ALA A 390 38.69 -4.64 33.22
N THR A 391 39.12 -5.85 32.93
CA THR A 391 38.48 -6.72 31.93
C THR A 391 36.97 -6.71 32.20
N PRO A 392 36.09 -6.63 31.19
CA PRO A 392 34.65 -6.65 31.42
C PRO A 392 34.28 -7.93 32.18
N SER A 393 33.87 -7.74 33.42
CA SER A 393 33.20 -8.77 34.20
C SER A 393 31.78 -8.88 33.67
N GLY A 394 31.34 -10.10 33.31
CA GLY A 394 29.91 -10.39 33.14
C GLY A 394 29.52 -11.32 31.98
N THR A 395 30.10 -12.53 31.87
CA THR A 395 29.47 -13.62 31.10
C THR A 395 28.23 -14.20 31.83
N THR A 396 27.91 -13.68 33.01
CA THR A 396 26.82 -14.14 33.86
C THR A 396 25.56 -13.34 33.57
N MET A 397 24.50 -14.06 33.19
CA MET A 397 23.16 -13.52 32.97
C MET A 397 22.60 -12.90 34.26
N MET A 398 22.03 -11.70 34.18
CA MET A 398 21.29 -11.08 35.28
C MET A 398 19.94 -11.75 35.49
N GLU A 399 19.61 -12.01 36.76
CA GLU A 399 18.24 -12.34 37.15
C GLU A 399 17.30 -11.16 36.92
N GLN A 400 16.04 -11.46 36.67
CA GLN A 400 15.02 -10.45 36.44
C GLN A 400 14.57 -9.84 37.77
N GLU A 401 14.82 -8.54 37.95
CA GLU A 401 14.33 -7.73 39.07
C GLU A 401 13.00 -7.04 38.68
N MET A 402 12.02 -6.98 39.59
CA MET A 402 10.79 -6.23 39.40
C MET A 402 10.64 -5.11 40.44
N VAL A 403 10.09 -3.99 39.99
CA VAL A 403 9.83 -2.78 40.77
C VAL A 403 8.33 -2.69 41.08
N ALA A 404 7.99 -2.40 42.34
CA ALA A 404 6.62 -2.16 42.75
C ALA A 404 6.15 -0.76 42.34
N ILE A 405 5.02 -0.68 41.63
CA ILE A 405 4.35 0.57 41.27
C ILE A 405 3.09 0.70 42.15
N PRO A 406 2.99 1.76 42.97
CA PRO A 406 1.88 1.90 43.92
C PRO A 406 0.54 2.12 43.20
N ALA A 407 -0.53 1.63 43.81
CA ALA A 407 -1.89 1.97 43.38
C ALA A 407 -2.12 3.47 43.48
N GLY A 408 -2.91 4.04 42.57
CA GLY A 408 -3.31 5.44 42.66
C GLY A 408 -3.36 6.18 41.33
N PRO A 409 -3.77 7.45 41.38
CA PRO A 409 -3.94 8.29 40.21
C PRO A 409 -2.59 8.67 39.59
N PHE A 410 -2.57 8.85 38.28
CA PHE A 410 -1.44 9.44 37.56
C PHE A 410 -1.92 10.26 36.35
N ILE A 411 -1.08 11.17 35.88
CA ILE A 411 -1.32 11.95 34.68
C ILE A 411 -0.97 11.12 33.44
N TYR A 412 -1.99 10.78 32.67
CA TYR A 412 -1.92 10.02 31.44
C TYR A 412 -2.15 10.92 30.21
N GLN A 413 -1.30 10.75 29.18
CA GLN A 413 -1.48 11.34 27.85
C GLN A 413 -1.82 12.85 27.89
N LYS A 414 -2.91 13.31 27.24
CA LYS A 414 -3.41 14.70 27.18
C LYS A 414 -3.90 15.25 28.54
N LYS A 415 -3.12 15.02 29.60
CA LYS A 415 -3.36 15.40 31.00
C LYS A 415 -4.65 14.81 31.58
N GLN A 416 -5.04 13.62 31.13
CA GLN A 416 -6.13 12.88 31.73
C GLN A 416 -5.65 12.22 33.02
N THR A 417 -6.46 12.25 34.08
CA THR A 417 -6.15 11.47 35.28
C THR A 417 -6.69 10.05 35.12
N ARG A 418 -5.81 9.06 35.27
CA ARG A 418 -6.18 7.62 35.30
C ARG A 418 -5.80 7.05 36.65
N ASN A 419 -6.58 6.09 37.15
CA ASN A 419 -6.30 5.39 38.40
C ASN A 419 -5.96 3.93 38.10
N LEU A 420 -4.80 3.46 38.56
CA LEU A 420 -4.36 2.08 38.37
C LEU A 420 -4.23 1.35 39.71
N PRO A 421 -4.49 0.04 39.76
CA PRO A 421 -4.12 -0.79 40.90
C PRO A 421 -2.59 -0.81 41.10
N ALA A 422 -2.14 -1.37 42.22
CA ALA A 422 -0.73 -1.64 42.41
C ALA A 422 -0.34 -2.81 41.52
N PHE A 423 0.85 -2.73 40.92
CA PHE A 423 1.41 -3.78 40.07
C PHE A 423 2.93 -3.79 40.20
N TRP A 424 3.56 -4.81 39.64
CA TRP A 424 5.00 -4.93 39.53
C TRP A 424 5.40 -4.88 38.07
N ILE A 425 6.51 -4.24 37.74
CA ILE A 425 7.05 -4.20 36.37
C ILE A 425 8.54 -4.51 36.40
N SER A 426 9.06 -5.22 35.39
CA SER A 426 10.50 -5.48 35.29
C SER A 426 11.27 -4.18 35.28
N LYS A 427 12.33 -4.14 36.08
CA LYS A 427 13.24 -2.98 36.18
C LYS A 427 13.91 -2.69 34.85
N HIS A 428 14.25 -3.73 34.11
CA HIS A 428 14.91 -3.70 32.81
C HIS A 428 14.11 -4.49 31.77
N GLU A 429 14.42 -4.26 30.50
CA GLU A 429 13.96 -5.05 29.37
C GLU A 429 14.39 -6.52 29.52
N VAL A 430 13.62 -7.43 28.91
CA VAL A 430 13.99 -8.86 28.90
C VAL A 430 15.28 -9.03 28.10
N THR A 431 16.23 -9.78 28.66
CA THR A 431 17.56 -9.96 28.04
C THR A 431 17.64 -11.19 27.17
N ILE A 432 18.63 -11.26 26.28
CA ILE A 432 18.95 -12.44 25.47
C ILE A 432 19.18 -13.68 26.37
N GLY A 433 19.87 -13.52 27.50
CA GLY A 433 20.09 -14.61 28.44
C GLY A 433 18.78 -15.16 29.01
N GLN A 434 17.89 -14.28 29.48
CA GLN A 434 16.59 -14.65 30.04
C GLN A 434 15.71 -15.31 28.98
N TYR A 435 15.69 -14.76 27.77
CA TYR A 435 14.93 -15.31 26.65
C TYR A 435 15.43 -16.70 26.24
N ASN A 436 16.73 -16.95 26.32
CA ASN A 436 17.29 -18.28 26.06
C ASN A 436 16.85 -19.33 27.11
N GLU A 437 16.62 -18.94 28.37
CA GLU A 437 16.03 -19.86 29.36
C GLU A 437 14.62 -20.27 28.95
N PHE A 438 13.82 -19.32 28.46
CA PHE A 438 12.49 -19.58 27.93
C PHE A 438 12.52 -20.55 26.75
N LEU A 439 13.40 -20.33 25.76
CA LEU A 439 13.51 -21.23 24.60
C LEU A 439 13.93 -22.64 25.01
N LYS A 440 14.88 -22.78 25.95
CA LYS A 440 15.24 -24.10 26.50
C LYS A 440 14.08 -24.78 27.23
N ALA A 441 13.30 -24.01 27.99
CA ALA A 441 12.13 -24.53 28.67
C ALA A 441 11.03 -24.97 27.69
N LEU A 442 10.86 -24.27 26.56
CA LEU A 442 9.96 -24.67 25.49
C LEU A 442 10.40 -25.98 24.84
N GLU A 443 11.69 -26.12 24.50
CA GLU A 443 12.25 -27.34 23.93
C GLU A 443 12.06 -28.56 24.84
N GLN A 444 12.09 -28.36 26.15
CA GLN A 444 11.91 -29.41 27.16
C GLN A 444 10.44 -29.64 27.55
N SER A 445 9.53 -28.76 27.14
CA SER A 445 8.12 -28.85 27.50
C SER A 445 7.41 -29.92 26.69
N ALA A 446 6.62 -30.76 27.35
CA ALA A 446 5.68 -31.66 26.67
C ALA A 446 4.49 -30.89 26.05
N THR A 447 4.29 -29.63 26.42
CA THR A 447 3.15 -28.80 26.02
C THR A 447 3.59 -27.36 25.68
N PRO A 448 4.49 -27.14 24.71
CA PRO A 448 5.01 -25.81 24.39
C PRO A 448 3.90 -24.85 23.96
N ALA A 449 2.90 -25.33 23.21
CA ALA A 449 1.73 -24.56 22.80
C ALA A 449 0.84 -24.09 23.96
N SER A 450 1.08 -24.55 25.20
CA SER A 450 0.37 -24.05 26.38
C SER A 450 0.73 -22.59 26.69
N PHE A 451 1.85 -22.08 26.16
CA PHE A 451 2.28 -20.70 26.33
C PHE A 451 1.75 -19.75 25.24
N ASP A 452 1.22 -20.29 24.14
CA ASP A 452 0.68 -19.50 23.04
C ASP A 452 -0.50 -18.62 23.50
N HIS A 453 -0.66 -17.49 22.80
CA HIS A 453 -1.87 -16.69 22.94
C HIS A 453 -3.04 -17.38 22.21
N PRO A 454 -4.28 -17.37 22.74
CA PRO A 454 -5.44 -17.97 22.07
C PRO A 454 -5.68 -17.44 20.65
N ASP A 455 -5.42 -16.15 20.43
CA ASP A 455 -5.58 -15.46 19.14
C ASP A 455 -4.32 -15.50 18.25
N GLN A 456 -3.28 -16.26 18.65
CA GLN A 456 -2.07 -16.39 17.83
C GLN A 456 -2.41 -17.00 16.45
N PRO A 457 -1.93 -16.40 15.34
CA PRO A 457 -2.14 -16.97 14.02
C PRO A 457 -1.59 -18.40 13.91
N LYS A 458 -2.36 -19.30 13.31
CA LYS A 458 -1.95 -20.70 13.09
C LYS A 458 -0.69 -20.85 12.25
N SER A 459 -0.31 -19.83 11.49
CA SER A 459 0.93 -19.77 10.71
C SER A 459 2.18 -19.61 11.59
N LYS A 460 2.04 -19.14 12.84
CA LYS A 460 3.17 -19.01 13.76
C LYS A 460 3.39 -20.33 14.51
N SER A 461 4.48 -21.01 14.19
CA SER A 461 4.81 -22.35 14.72
C SER A 461 6.00 -22.36 15.70
N GLY A 462 6.45 -21.21 16.20
CA GLY A 462 7.56 -21.13 17.15
C GLY A 462 7.79 -19.73 17.72
N HIS A 463 8.70 -19.66 18.70
CA HIS A 463 8.99 -18.45 19.47
C HIS A 463 10.45 -17.99 19.42
N ALA A 464 11.26 -18.54 18.52
CA ALA A 464 12.62 -18.06 18.32
C ALA A 464 12.59 -16.71 17.56
N PRO A 465 13.28 -15.66 18.06
CA PRO A 465 13.38 -14.38 17.38
C PRO A 465 13.99 -14.51 15.99
N ALA A 466 13.75 -13.54 15.11
CA ALA A 466 14.47 -13.50 13.84
C ALA A 466 15.99 -13.36 14.11
N LYS A 467 16.81 -14.10 13.35
CA LYS A 467 18.27 -14.16 13.51
C LYS A 467 18.77 -14.66 14.88
N TRP A 468 17.92 -15.36 15.66
CA TRP A 468 18.27 -15.84 17.00
C TRP A 468 19.60 -16.59 17.09
N THR A 469 19.89 -17.47 16.14
CA THR A 469 21.13 -18.25 16.12
C THR A 469 22.37 -17.36 16.14
N ASP A 470 22.37 -16.28 15.36
CA ASP A 470 23.50 -15.36 15.24
C ASP A 470 23.60 -14.45 16.47
N THR A 471 22.47 -13.87 16.91
CA THR A 471 22.44 -12.95 18.05
C THR A 471 22.80 -13.67 19.35
N TYR A 472 22.27 -14.86 19.59
CA TYR A 472 22.60 -15.63 20.79
C TYR A 472 24.05 -16.12 20.79
N ALA A 473 24.58 -16.54 19.63
CA ALA A 473 25.99 -16.92 19.52
C ALA A 473 26.92 -15.73 19.84
N ALA A 474 26.62 -14.54 19.30
CA ALA A 474 27.37 -13.32 19.59
C ALA A 474 27.29 -12.96 21.08
N ALA A 475 26.08 -12.94 21.65
CA ALA A 475 25.84 -12.64 23.07
C ALA A 475 26.59 -13.59 24.02
N LYS A 476 26.58 -14.89 23.72
CA LYS A 476 27.26 -15.92 24.51
C LYS A 476 28.78 -15.79 24.44
N ALA A 477 29.30 -15.41 23.28
CA ALA A 477 30.73 -15.21 23.07
C ALA A 477 31.24 -13.84 23.57
N GLY A 478 30.34 -12.92 23.92
CA GLY A 478 30.71 -11.52 24.17
C GLY A 478 31.23 -10.82 22.90
N ALA A 479 30.80 -11.28 21.73
CA ALA A 479 31.23 -10.76 20.43
C ALA A 479 30.37 -9.56 20.00
N THR A 480 30.72 -8.98 18.85
CA THR A 480 29.92 -7.93 18.22
C THR A 480 28.87 -8.50 17.29
N TYR A 481 27.72 -7.84 17.22
CA TYR A 481 26.69 -8.06 16.21
C TYR A 481 26.31 -6.69 15.62
N ASN A 482 26.31 -6.56 14.29
CA ASN A 482 26.18 -5.27 13.61
C ASN A 482 27.16 -4.19 14.12
N GLY A 483 28.39 -4.59 14.48
CA GLY A 483 29.41 -3.68 14.98
C GLY A 483 29.25 -3.25 16.45
N GLN A 484 28.15 -3.61 17.12
CA GLN A 484 27.91 -3.30 18.52
C GLN A 484 28.21 -4.52 19.42
N PRO A 485 28.95 -4.35 20.54
CA PRO A 485 29.10 -5.41 21.53
C PRO A 485 27.77 -5.97 22.02
N MET A 486 27.69 -7.29 22.15
CA MET A 486 26.51 -7.99 22.63
C MET A 486 26.87 -8.94 23.76
N SER A 487 26.02 -9.00 24.78
CA SER A 487 26.16 -9.93 25.91
C SER A 487 24.84 -10.61 26.22
N LEU A 488 24.83 -11.57 27.15
CA LEU A 488 23.59 -12.16 27.65
C LEU A 488 22.68 -11.14 28.36
N ASN A 489 23.21 -9.96 28.73
CA ASN A 489 22.47 -8.88 29.36
C ASN A 489 22.03 -7.80 28.35
N THR A 490 22.25 -8.00 27.05
CA THR A 490 21.63 -7.18 26.01
C THR A 490 20.12 -7.45 25.92
N PRO A 491 19.25 -6.44 25.72
CA PRO A 491 17.83 -6.65 25.48
C PRO A 491 17.58 -7.60 24.31
N VAL A 492 16.62 -8.51 24.45
CA VAL A 492 16.19 -9.33 23.32
C VAL A 492 15.40 -8.45 22.34
N THR A 493 15.75 -8.53 21.06
CA THR A 493 15.10 -7.81 19.96
C THR A 493 14.65 -8.76 18.86
N GLN A 494 14.00 -8.26 17.81
CA GLN A 494 13.49 -9.07 16.71
C GLN A 494 12.46 -10.12 17.16
N VAL A 495 11.73 -9.79 18.22
CA VAL A 495 10.59 -10.56 18.74
C VAL A 495 9.30 -9.91 18.27
N ASP A 496 8.33 -10.72 17.89
CA ASP A 496 6.98 -10.22 17.64
C ASP A 496 6.17 -10.14 18.95
N TRP A 497 4.93 -9.67 18.88
CA TRP A 497 4.12 -9.52 20.08
C TRP A 497 3.78 -10.88 20.73
N TRP A 498 3.59 -11.92 19.91
CA TRP A 498 3.24 -13.26 20.36
C TRP A 498 4.38 -13.93 21.12
N ASP A 499 5.63 -13.67 20.69
CA ASP A 499 6.86 -14.07 21.39
C ASP A 499 6.96 -13.43 22.77
N ALA A 500 6.76 -12.12 22.83
CA ALA A 500 6.77 -11.36 24.08
C ALA A 500 5.68 -11.86 25.05
N TYR A 501 4.48 -12.15 24.54
CA TYR A 501 3.39 -12.73 25.32
C TYR A 501 3.72 -14.11 25.87
N ALA A 502 4.20 -15.02 25.02
CA ALA A 502 4.51 -16.39 25.40
C ALA A 502 5.62 -16.46 26.47
N PHE A 503 6.66 -15.63 26.32
CA PHE A 503 7.69 -15.46 27.34
C PHE A 503 7.09 -15.00 28.67
N ALA A 504 6.27 -13.95 28.65
CA ALA A 504 5.68 -13.39 29.87
C ALA A 504 4.82 -14.45 30.58
N LYS A 505 3.99 -15.18 29.83
CA LYS A 505 3.16 -16.26 30.35
C LYS A 505 3.99 -17.40 30.94
N TRP A 506 5.08 -17.81 30.26
CA TRP A 506 6.00 -18.82 30.79
C TRP A 506 6.64 -18.41 32.12
N LYS A 507 6.98 -17.12 32.27
CA LYS A 507 7.52 -16.57 33.51
C LYS A 507 6.48 -16.44 34.63
N GLY A 508 5.20 -16.72 34.36
CA GLY A 508 4.09 -16.49 35.29
C GLY A 508 3.74 -15.01 35.42
N GLN A 509 4.04 -14.22 34.39
CA GLN A 509 3.86 -12.77 34.30
C GLN A 509 2.97 -12.43 33.10
N ARG A 510 2.89 -11.14 32.74
CA ARG A 510 2.18 -10.62 31.55
C ARG A 510 2.95 -9.46 30.93
N LEU A 511 2.52 -8.98 29.77
CA LEU A 511 2.99 -7.68 29.25
C LEU A 511 2.33 -6.54 30.07
N PRO A 512 3.02 -5.39 30.27
CA PRO A 512 2.39 -4.21 30.84
C PRO A 512 1.33 -3.67 29.87
N THR A 513 0.23 -3.15 30.41
CA THR A 513 -0.68 -2.28 29.62
C THR A 513 0.03 -0.98 29.25
N GLU A 514 -0.49 -0.24 28.28
CA GLU A 514 0.08 1.05 27.88
C GLU A 514 0.11 2.04 29.07
N GLU A 515 -0.95 2.06 29.87
CA GLU A 515 -1.12 2.90 31.05
C GLU A 515 -0.14 2.54 32.17
N GLU A 516 0.06 1.24 32.42
CA GLU A 516 1.05 0.77 33.39
C GLU A 516 2.47 1.13 32.97
N TRP A 517 2.79 0.94 31.68
CA TRP A 517 4.07 1.32 31.12
C TRP A 517 4.32 2.82 31.29
N GLU A 518 3.33 3.65 30.94
CA GLU A 518 3.45 5.11 31.02
C GLU A 518 3.52 5.61 32.47
N LYS A 519 2.73 5.03 33.38
CA LYS A 519 2.83 5.34 34.82
C LYS A 519 4.21 4.98 35.34
N ALA A 520 4.71 3.78 35.03
CA ALA A 520 6.03 3.32 35.43
C ALA A 520 7.13 4.26 34.92
N ALA A 521 7.04 4.75 33.68
CA ALA A 521 8.01 5.67 33.11
C ALA A 521 7.98 7.07 33.73
N ARG A 522 6.78 7.63 33.95
CA ARG A 522 6.59 9.07 34.18
C ARG A 522 6.28 9.46 35.63
N GLY A 523 5.93 8.50 36.47
CA GLY A 523 5.43 8.78 37.82
C GLY A 523 4.04 9.43 37.84
N GLU A 524 3.52 9.68 39.04
CA GLU A 524 2.18 10.26 39.24
C GLU A 524 2.01 11.64 38.58
N LEU A 525 3.10 12.43 38.56
CA LEU A 525 3.12 13.80 38.04
C LEU A 525 3.29 13.90 36.52
N GLY A 526 3.42 12.77 35.81
CA GLY A 526 3.52 12.77 34.35
C GLY A 526 4.76 13.47 33.83
N LEU A 527 5.95 13.15 34.39
CA LEU A 527 7.21 13.74 33.94
C LEU A 527 7.44 13.53 32.43
N PRO A 528 8.09 14.48 31.73
CA PRO A 528 8.39 14.32 30.30
C PRO A 528 9.54 13.35 30.02
N PHE A 529 10.43 13.12 31.00
CA PHE A 529 11.50 12.12 30.95
C PHE A 529 11.52 11.32 32.24
N PRO A 530 12.06 10.08 32.25
CA PRO A 530 12.07 9.27 33.47
C PRO A 530 12.87 9.93 34.59
N TRP A 531 13.97 10.61 34.23
CA TRP A 531 14.84 11.34 35.16
C TRP A 531 14.37 12.76 35.52
N GLY A 532 13.29 13.29 34.93
CA GLY A 532 12.77 14.61 35.29
C GLY A 532 12.28 15.48 34.13
N SER A 533 12.33 16.81 34.33
CA SER A 533 11.75 17.80 33.40
C SER A 533 12.72 18.38 32.38
N LYS A 534 14.03 18.13 32.54
CA LYS A 534 15.08 18.70 31.67
C LYS A 534 15.58 17.63 30.70
N ILE A 535 15.73 18.00 29.44
CA ILE A 535 16.40 17.17 28.43
C ILE A 535 17.82 16.90 28.91
N ASN A 536 18.20 15.62 28.92
CA ASN A 536 19.57 15.16 29.10
C ASN A 536 19.86 14.12 28.01
N LYS A 537 20.67 14.50 27.02
CA LYS A 537 20.98 13.63 25.87
C LYS A 537 21.95 12.50 26.18
N GLU A 538 22.58 12.54 27.36
CA GLU A 538 23.49 11.49 27.84
C GLU A 538 22.74 10.53 28.78
N ALA A 539 21.47 10.81 29.10
CA ALA A 539 20.75 10.03 30.11
C ALA A 539 20.26 8.68 29.59
N ALA A 540 19.84 8.63 28.32
CA ALA A 540 19.23 7.47 27.71
C ALA A 540 19.87 7.14 26.37
N ASN A 541 19.83 5.85 26.02
CA ASN A 541 20.32 5.35 24.75
C ASN A 541 19.33 5.69 23.62
N LEU A 542 19.57 6.79 22.93
CA LEU A 542 18.65 7.37 21.94
C LEU A 542 19.44 7.78 20.69
N GLY A 543 18.73 8.02 19.59
CA GLY A 543 19.33 8.36 18.28
C GLY A 543 20.00 9.73 18.20
N ASP A 544 20.43 10.31 19.31
CA ASP A 544 21.20 11.56 19.36
C ASP A 544 22.65 11.38 18.89
N ASP A 545 23.22 10.18 18.97
CA ASP A 545 24.57 9.84 18.50
C ASP A 545 24.62 8.53 17.71
N TYR A 546 23.47 7.99 17.29
CA TYR A 546 23.39 6.85 16.35
C TYR A 546 24.08 7.20 15.02
N ASP A 547 24.96 6.29 14.55
CA ASP A 547 25.58 6.26 13.23
C ASP A 547 25.30 4.95 12.48
N ALA A 548 24.79 5.03 11.25
CA ALA A 548 24.43 3.85 10.44
C ALA A 548 25.66 3.08 9.97
N ASN A 549 26.85 3.70 10.01
CA ASN A 549 28.12 3.07 9.67
C ASN A 549 28.83 2.50 10.90
N GLY A 550 28.16 2.46 12.07
CA GLY A 550 28.70 1.87 13.30
C GLY A 550 29.66 2.78 14.07
N LYS A 551 29.72 4.09 13.76
CA LYS A 551 30.63 5.05 14.41
C LYS A 551 29.98 5.91 15.51
N GLY A 552 28.75 5.59 15.89
CA GLY A 552 27.99 6.31 16.89
C GLY A 552 28.32 5.88 18.31
N GLY A 553 27.50 6.27 19.28
CA GLY A 553 27.75 6.01 20.70
C GLY A 553 28.73 7.01 21.34
N GLY A 554 28.96 8.16 20.72
CA GLY A 554 29.86 9.21 21.24
C GLY A 554 29.33 10.00 22.44
N LYS A 555 28.03 9.88 22.76
CA LYS A 555 27.35 10.54 23.89
C LYS A 555 27.06 9.56 25.01
N ASP A 556 26.45 8.42 24.72
CA ASP A 556 26.02 7.45 25.72
C ASP A 556 26.86 6.16 25.77
N GLY A 557 27.76 5.97 24.79
CA GLY A 557 28.64 4.81 24.67
C GLY A 557 28.13 3.70 23.74
N TYR A 558 26.95 3.85 23.12
CA TYR A 558 26.28 2.79 22.37
C TYR A 558 25.71 3.28 21.04
N ASN A 559 26.08 2.63 19.93
CA ASN A 559 25.51 2.95 18.63
C ASN A 559 24.15 2.26 18.42
N LEU A 560 24.00 1.03 18.92
CA LEU A 560 22.77 0.24 18.84
C LEU A 560 22.22 0.02 20.25
N TRP A 561 22.01 -1.23 20.67
CA TRP A 561 21.61 -1.55 22.03
C TRP A 561 22.73 -1.30 23.04
N ALA A 562 22.29 -1.03 24.26
CA ALA A 562 23.11 -0.97 25.44
C ALA A 562 22.68 -2.11 26.39
N PRO A 563 23.62 -2.81 27.04
CA PRO A 563 23.27 -3.90 27.93
C PRO A 563 22.62 -3.35 29.21
N VAL A 564 21.70 -4.10 29.78
CA VAL A 564 20.87 -3.64 30.92
C VAL A 564 21.63 -3.59 32.24
N ASP A 565 22.79 -4.26 32.30
CA ASP A 565 23.69 -4.28 33.45
C ASP A 565 24.60 -3.04 33.53
N ARG A 566 24.51 -2.14 32.54
CA ARG A 566 25.21 -0.86 32.57
C ARG A 566 24.58 0.08 33.59
N LYS A 567 25.37 1.05 34.04
CA LYS A 567 24.84 2.17 34.82
C LYS A 567 24.00 3.08 33.91
N SER A 568 22.68 2.96 33.98
CA SER A 568 21.76 3.86 33.28
C SER A 568 21.48 5.13 34.10
N LEU A 569 21.40 6.26 33.41
CA LEU A 569 20.88 7.51 33.95
C LEU A 569 19.39 7.69 33.62
N ASP A 570 18.85 6.83 32.76
CA ASP A 570 17.45 6.75 32.42
C ASP A 570 16.69 5.95 33.48
N VAL A 571 16.40 6.60 34.61
CA VAL A 571 15.75 5.98 35.76
C VAL A 571 14.50 6.76 36.10
N SER A 572 13.34 6.09 36.02
CA SER A 572 12.03 6.64 36.38
C SER A 572 11.90 6.94 37.87
N PRO A 573 10.88 7.71 38.31
CA PRO A 573 10.65 7.99 39.73
C PRO A 573 10.46 6.75 40.62
N TYR A 574 10.08 5.62 40.01
CA TYR A 574 9.91 4.35 40.72
C TYR A 574 11.17 3.47 40.69
N GLY A 575 12.19 3.82 39.91
CA GLY A 575 13.43 3.05 39.78
C GLY A 575 13.44 2.06 38.61
N VAL A 576 12.48 2.15 37.70
CA VAL A 576 12.48 1.41 36.42
C VAL A 576 13.46 2.08 35.45
N CYS A 577 14.33 1.30 34.83
CA CYS A 577 15.39 1.77 33.97
C CYS A 577 15.03 1.67 32.48
N ASP A 578 15.69 2.50 31.67
CA ASP A 578 15.69 2.43 30.20
C ASP A 578 14.28 2.55 29.59
N MET A 579 13.45 3.42 30.16
CA MET A 579 12.07 3.66 29.69
C MET A 579 12.02 4.64 28.50
N ALA A 580 13.11 5.36 28.21
CA ALA A 580 13.22 6.40 27.20
C ALA A 580 14.32 6.06 26.18
N GLY A 581 14.25 4.91 25.53
CA GLY A 581 15.18 4.53 24.47
C GLY A 581 15.62 3.09 24.61
N ASN A 582 16.87 2.82 24.22
CA ASN A 582 17.46 1.50 24.09
C ASN A 582 16.70 0.65 23.06
N VAL A 583 15.62 0.01 23.45
CA VAL A 583 14.71 -0.70 22.54
C VAL A 583 13.26 -0.28 22.80
N SER A 584 12.49 -0.21 21.73
CA SER A 584 11.06 0.05 21.83
C SER A 584 10.35 -1.18 22.38
N GLU A 585 9.28 -0.99 23.14
CA GLU A 585 8.70 -2.07 23.95
C GLU A 585 7.25 -2.37 23.59
N TRP A 586 6.96 -3.65 23.36
CA TRP A 586 5.60 -4.15 23.22
C TRP A 586 4.79 -3.96 24.50
N THR A 587 3.54 -3.49 24.36
CA THR A 587 2.56 -3.45 25.45
C THR A 587 1.38 -4.37 25.18
N ALA A 588 0.64 -4.71 26.23
CA ALA A 588 -0.73 -5.20 26.13
C ALA A 588 -1.68 -4.05 25.72
N SER A 589 -2.97 -4.35 25.56
CA SER A 589 -4.00 -3.33 25.31
C SER A 589 -4.12 -2.32 26.46
N GLU A 590 -4.82 -1.21 26.22
CA GLU A 590 -5.03 -0.10 27.17
C GLU A 590 -5.63 -0.57 28.52
N MET A 591 -6.38 -1.67 28.53
CA MET A 591 -6.89 -2.29 29.75
C MET A 591 -6.86 -3.81 29.60
N THR A 592 -6.57 -4.54 30.68
CA THR A 592 -6.61 -6.02 30.68
C THR A 592 -7.94 -6.52 30.14
N GLY A 593 -7.89 -7.20 28.99
CA GLY A 593 -9.08 -7.75 28.30
C GLY A 593 -9.75 -6.81 27.28
N ALA A 594 -9.29 -5.57 27.11
CA ALA A 594 -9.72 -4.70 26.02
C ALA A 594 -9.06 -5.12 24.69
N PRO A 595 -9.72 -4.93 23.53
CA PRO A 595 -9.08 -5.13 22.25
C PRO A 595 -7.98 -4.07 22.03
N TRP A 596 -7.00 -4.39 21.19
CA TRP A 596 -6.01 -3.41 20.74
C TRP A 596 -6.67 -2.20 20.04
N PRO A 597 -6.04 -1.01 20.11
CA PRO A 597 -6.49 0.15 19.36
C PRO A 597 -6.36 -0.08 17.85
N SER A 598 -7.14 0.67 17.07
CA SER A 598 -7.00 0.70 15.61
C SER A 598 -5.73 1.44 15.21
N HIS A 599 -5.05 0.96 14.17
CA HIS A 599 -3.93 1.64 13.55
C HIS A 599 -4.42 3.00 12.96
N PRO A 600 -3.69 4.11 13.15
CA PRO A 600 -4.14 5.44 12.71
C PRO A 600 -4.35 5.51 11.19
N ASP A 601 -3.49 4.86 10.42
CA ASP A 601 -3.58 4.82 8.95
C ASP A 601 -4.46 3.67 8.42
N TYR A 602 -4.77 2.68 9.25
CA TYR A 602 -5.56 1.49 8.87
C TYR A 602 -6.64 1.23 9.93
N PRO A 603 -7.77 1.96 9.90
CA PRO A 603 -8.77 1.93 10.98
C PRO A 603 -9.38 0.55 11.27
N ASP A 604 -9.42 -0.34 10.27
CA ASP A 604 -9.94 -1.70 10.39
C ASP A 604 -8.91 -2.69 10.99
N LEU A 605 -7.65 -2.28 11.07
CA LEU A 605 -6.56 -3.09 11.60
C LEU A 605 -6.30 -2.71 13.07
N ARG A 606 -6.40 -3.69 13.97
CA ARG A 606 -6.07 -3.51 15.39
C ARG A 606 -4.70 -4.09 15.69
N VAL A 607 -3.85 -3.31 16.34
CA VAL A 607 -2.45 -3.68 16.59
C VAL A 607 -1.99 -3.28 17.98
N PRO A 608 -1.10 -4.07 18.61
CA PRO A 608 -0.52 -3.70 19.89
C PRO A 608 0.26 -2.40 19.78
N VAL A 609 0.22 -1.61 20.85
CA VAL A 609 0.96 -0.36 20.94
C VAL A 609 2.41 -0.66 21.34
N VAL A 610 3.33 0.14 20.81
CA VAL A 610 4.75 0.14 21.15
C VAL A 610 5.11 1.46 21.82
N ARG A 611 5.91 1.41 22.89
CA ARG A 611 6.31 2.57 23.70
C ARG A 611 7.83 2.69 23.85
N GLY A 612 8.30 3.77 24.47
CA GLY A 612 9.70 3.97 24.88
C GLY A 612 10.64 4.59 23.85
N GLY A 613 10.42 4.32 22.55
CA GLY A 613 11.40 4.64 21.52
C GLY A 613 12.62 3.70 21.58
N HIS A 614 13.66 3.98 20.82
CA HIS A 614 14.81 3.08 20.69
C HIS A 614 16.11 3.85 20.38
N PHE A 615 17.24 3.16 20.35
CA PHE A 615 18.59 3.71 20.11
C PHE A 615 18.76 4.56 18.82
N ALA A 616 17.81 4.53 17.89
CA ALA A 616 17.86 5.29 16.63
C ALA A 616 16.78 6.40 16.56
N LEU A 617 16.01 6.60 17.62
CA LEU A 617 15.01 7.66 17.73
C LEU A 617 15.57 8.85 18.50
N LYS A 618 15.57 10.05 17.91
CA LYS A 618 16.06 11.27 18.57
C LYS A 618 15.23 11.62 19.82
N THR A 619 15.91 12.18 20.83
CA THR A 619 15.25 12.69 22.04
C THR A 619 14.17 13.72 21.71
N SER A 620 12.97 13.54 22.29
CA SER A 620 11.86 14.49 22.20
C SER A 620 11.12 14.56 23.54
N GLN A 621 10.47 15.69 23.84
CA GLN A 621 9.74 15.87 25.11
C GLN A 621 8.49 14.98 25.24
N ASP A 622 7.95 14.54 24.10
CA ASP A 622 6.74 13.72 24.05
C ASP A 622 7.07 12.22 23.97
N LEU A 623 8.35 11.81 24.03
CA LEU A 623 8.81 10.43 23.87
C LEU A 623 8.02 9.44 24.74
N LEU A 624 7.86 9.76 26.03
CA LEU A 624 7.14 8.91 26.98
C LEU A 624 5.62 8.92 26.78
N THR A 625 5.07 9.76 25.92
CA THR A 625 3.64 9.78 25.52
C THR A 625 3.41 9.28 24.10
N SER A 626 4.44 9.20 23.27
CA SER A 626 4.35 8.80 21.87
C SER A 626 3.93 7.35 21.69
N ARG A 627 2.79 7.14 21.04
CA ARG A 627 2.34 5.80 20.64
C ARG A 627 2.91 5.45 19.27
N PHE A 628 3.65 4.35 19.20
CA PHE A 628 4.07 3.75 17.94
C PHE A 628 3.13 2.58 17.63
N PHE A 629 2.70 2.50 16.38
CA PHE A 629 1.81 1.44 15.90
C PHE A 629 2.60 0.52 14.99
N ALA A 630 2.63 -0.76 15.33
CA ALA A 630 3.21 -1.78 14.49
C ALA A 630 2.34 -2.01 13.24
N GLU A 631 2.95 -2.41 12.12
CA GLU A 631 2.19 -2.80 10.92
C GLU A 631 1.39 -4.08 11.16
N SER A 632 1.84 -4.94 12.07
CA SER A 632 1.08 -6.09 12.56
C SER A 632 1.64 -6.60 13.90
N ALA A 633 0.88 -7.46 14.58
CA ALA A 633 1.38 -8.18 15.76
C ALA A 633 2.49 -9.21 15.45
N MET A 634 2.74 -9.50 14.17
CA MET A 634 3.83 -10.36 13.68
C MET A 634 5.06 -9.57 13.22
N GLU A 635 5.00 -8.23 13.23
CA GLU A 635 6.14 -7.40 12.85
C GLU A 635 7.28 -7.60 13.85
N THR A 636 8.51 -7.73 13.35
CA THR A 636 9.72 -7.76 14.17
C THR A 636 10.65 -6.63 13.74
N SER A 637 11.51 -6.16 14.64
CA SER A 637 12.49 -5.12 14.34
C SER A 637 13.74 -5.29 15.19
N LEU A 638 14.89 -4.91 14.64
CA LEU A 638 16.17 -4.84 15.36
C LEU A 638 16.12 -3.91 16.57
N ALA A 639 15.17 -2.97 16.59
CA ALA A 639 15.03 -1.95 17.63
C ALA A 639 13.82 -2.17 18.54
N ARG A 640 13.20 -3.37 18.51
CA ARG A 640 11.99 -3.68 19.29
C ARG A 640 12.19 -4.91 20.15
N GLY A 641 11.98 -4.73 21.44
CA GLY A 641 11.96 -5.76 22.48
C GLY A 641 10.71 -5.61 23.34
N PHE A 642 10.83 -5.95 24.62
CA PHE A 642 9.73 -5.85 25.58
C PHE A 642 10.23 -5.96 27.02
N ARG A 643 9.35 -5.62 27.96
CA ARG A 643 9.47 -5.95 29.38
C ARG A 643 8.19 -6.58 29.89
N THR A 644 8.21 -7.13 31.10
CA THR A 644 7.04 -7.81 31.69
C THR A 644 6.52 -7.08 32.92
N ALA A 645 5.28 -7.40 33.29
CA ALA A 645 4.58 -6.92 34.46
C ALA A 645 3.86 -8.06 35.18
N SER A 646 3.47 -7.84 36.43
CA SER A 646 2.79 -8.81 37.27
C SER A 646 1.84 -8.11 38.25
N ASP A 647 0.66 -8.69 38.45
CA ASP A 647 -0.28 -8.26 39.49
C ASP A 647 0.13 -8.74 40.89
N GLN A 648 1.03 -9.74 40.95
CA GLN A 648 1.54 -10.32 42.19
C GLN A 648 3.00 -9.92 42.40
N ALA A 649 3.41 -9.82 43.67
CA ALA A 649 4.81 -9.62 44.00
C ALA A 649 5.67 -10.76 43.43
N PRO A 650 6.87 -10.47 42.91
CA PRO A 650 7.78 -11.52 42.48
C PRO A 650 8.05 -12.46 43.65
N SER A 651 7.95 -13.76 43.41
CA SER A 651 8.32 -14.77 44.39
C SER A 651 9.78 -14.57 44.77
N ALA A 652 10.08 -14.37 46.07
CA ALA A 652 11.44 -14.35 46.57
C ALA A 652 12.12 -15.66 46.13
N GLY A 653 13.18 -15.55 45.30
CA GLY A 653 13.89 -16.69 44.75
C GLY A 653 14.34 -17.66 45.85
N LYS A 654 14.22 -18.96 45.57
CA LYS A 654 14.84 -20.03 46.36
C LYS A 654 16.27 -20.27 45.88
#